data_AF-C7QZI3-F1
#
_entry.id   AF-C7QZI3-F1
#
_cell.length_a   1.000
_cell.length_b   1.000
_cell.length_c   1.000
_cell.angle_alpha   90.00
_cell.angle_beta   90.00
_cell.angle_gamma   90.00
#
_symmetry.space_group_name_H-M   'P 1'
#
loop_
_entity.id
_entity.type
_entity.pdbx_description
1 polymer ?
#
loop_
_entity_poly.entity_id
_entity_poly.type
_entity_poly.pdbx_seq_one_letter_code
_entity_poly.pdbx_strand_id
1 'polypeptide(L)'
;MWVLVKDGNLSGRNLVKTLQVTTLHADEYSYRHDAYTRPPEGSVFHPANPDEYLQTGLMRFLTFLKILLVAALAASGASLTAAPALSSPGGGTASGLSMSNSVRFAAATSASTVSPNTRTVFATAYHRNGQAMTGNVQLQYRKTAGWKTLKTLPLDNGRARLVRVPKSTSDYRWRYVPTGATTRTFSVAVRPATSQSPSTRFAAAVSSSSVFPGTKTTFATAYHRSGKAMTGNVQLQYKSGSTWKTLKTLPLVDGRAKFVRVPKTTSTYRWRSTSTGATTKSFQVTVKPHITLSTTASSVTKGGSVTLKGKYTRGGKVVTSGTVTLQYLSGSTWKNIRTVSVSQGTASTSVKPSSTTTYRMVASDANSSSVKVSVTGASVTYWVDSSVGLNARSGPGTSYSSLGMFANGTQLTHDPAKVQTGGGYTWRQVTGKIGGKTVTAWVADSYLTTVKPTPPPPATVPASFTLTGSGFGHGVGMSQFGAYQMAREGKNATQILQHYYTGNTVKNFVSSKQYINVQLIGPGFNNQTATTRTVSFKNGAAGTWRLVDKSGNILTGFSKRPTSQSVRLEVSGTNVKATLLDSSGKATTTTATASHIYVRWSGTSRFLSTGPASVATVQGSISSSRSGNYRHGQLIVTTSSKTLNIVNNLKFQTEYLYGIAEMPSGWGYNGGQAALQAQAITARTYAQNRLNSALNGTCNCHIVDTTQHQFFTGWDKENEGTAAYYGKKWKAAVDATRSSATTGLALFNGSTLSGSYYYSASGGRTANSEDVWESQVSYLRSVNDPYSLKAPGNSNASWTDTVTQKTLKNIFTSLDDVKTVTVSATYSSGQVKSLTAISSTGQKQTLTAKADTWRSRLGTKAAWITKITAN
;
A
#
# COMPACT_ATOMS: atom_id res chain seq x y z
N MET A 1 -35.70 -40.29 -11.89
CA MET A 1 -35.81 -41.42 -12.85
C MET A 1 -34.54 -41.41 -13.69
N TRP A 2 -33.86 -42.55 -13.86
CA TRP A 2 -32.60 -42.63 -14.62
C TRP A 2 -32.87 -43.06 -16.07
N VAL A 3 -32.15 -42.47 -17.03
CA VAL A 3 -32.02 -42.98 -18.40
C VAL A 3 -30.58 -42.77 -18.87
N LEU A 4 -29.94 -43.84 -19.33
CA LEU A 4 -28.68 -43.82 -20.09
C LEU A 4 -29.00 -43.73 -21.58
N VAL A 5 -28.26 -42.91 -22.34
CA VAL A 5 -28.12 -43.05 -23.80
C VAL A 5 -26.64 -42.87 -24.16
N LYS A 6 -26.23 -43.60 -25.20
CA LYS A 6 -24.84 -43.81 -25.64
C LYS A 6 -24.52 -42.98 -26.91
N ASP A 7 -23.27 -43.02 -27.33
CA ASP A 7 -22.67 -42.29 -28.46
C ASP A 7 -23.50 -42.24 -29.75
N GLY A 8 -23.47 -41.09 -30.44
CA GLY A 8 -24.07 -40.94 -31.77
C GLY A 8 -23.81 -39.57 -32.40
N ASN A 9 -22.93 -39.52 -33.40
CA ASN A 9 -22.70 -38.34 -34.25
C ASN A 9 -23.72 -38.35 -35.41
N LEU A 10 -24.32 -37.20 -35.76
CA LEU A 10 -24.49 -36.72 -37.15
C LEU A 10 -25.22 -35.36 -37.24
N SER A 11 -25.24 -34.78 -38.44
CA SER A 11 -25.63 -33.40 -38.73
C SER A 11 -26.96 -33.28 -39.49
N GLY A 12 -27.73 -32.19 -39.30
CA GLY A 12 -28.86 -31.89 -40.19
C GLY A 12 -29.88 -30.85 -39.72
N ARG A 13 -29.99 -29.77 -40.49
CA ARG A 13 -30.94 -28.64 -40.48
C ARG A 13 -32.39 -28.91 -39.99
N ASN A 14 -32.95 -27.86 -39.36
CA ASN A 14 -34.36 -27.41 -39.38
C ASN A 14 -35.50 -28.41 -39.14
N LEU A 15 -36.19 -28.26 -38.00
CA LEU A 15 -37.64 -28.45 -37.93
C LEU A 15 -38.26 -27.55 -36.84
N VAL A 16 -39.21 -26.69 -37.22
CA VAL A 16 -40.03 -25.93 -36.27
C VAL A 16 -41.32 -26.72 -36.04
N LYS A 17 -41.61 -27.06 -34.79
CA LYS A 17 -42.96 -27.46 -34.36
C LYS A 17 -43.31 -26.86 -33.00
N THR A 18 -44.41 -26.12 -32.98
CA THR A 18 -45.05 -25.60 -31.77
C THR A 18 -45.57 -26.76 -30.92
N LEU A 19 -45.38 -26.68 -29.60
CA LEU A 19 -46.16 -27.45 -28.64
C LEU A 19 -46.78 -26.48 -27.62
N GLN A 20 -48.11 -26.40 -27.60
CA GLN A 20 -48.79 -25.80 -26.44
C GLN A 20 -48.80 -26.82 -25.31
N VAL A 21 -48.49 -26.37 -24.10
CA VAL A 21 -48.77 -27.13 -22.87
C VAL A 21 -49.62 -26.24 -21.96
N THR A 22 -50.93 -26.47 -21.99
CA THR A 22 -51.85 -25.90 -21.01
C THR A 22 -51.56 -26.52 -19.66
N THR A 23 -51.35 -25.71 -18.62
CA THR A 23 -51.21 -26.20 -17.24
C THR A 23 -52.24 -25.50 -16.37
N LEU A 24 -52.97 -26.28 -15.56
CA LEU A 24 -54.00 -25.78 -14.64
C LEU A 24 -53.39 -25.18 -13.36
N HIS A 25 -54.23 -24.50 -12.59
CA HIS A 25 -53.83 -23.75 -11.39
C HIS A 25 -53.19 -24.61 -10.29
N ALA A 26 -52.16 -24.03 -9.67
CA ALA A 26 -51.88 -24.16 -8.24
C ALA A 26 -51.51 -22.74 -7.75
N ASP A 27 -52.19 -22.24 -6.72
CA ASP A 27 -52.14 -20.82 -6.37
C ASP A 27 -51.05 -20.49 -5.34
N GLU A 28 -49.98 -19.81 -5.75
CA GLU A 28 -49.07 -19.09 -4.85
C GLU A 28 -48.98 -17.60 -5.18
N TYR A 29 -49.30 -16.75 -4.20
CA TYR A 29 -49.40 -15.29 -4.35
C TYR A 29 -48.02 -14.60 -4.36
N SER A 30 -47.32 -14.64 -5.49
CA SER A 30 -46.14 -13.79 -5.73
C SER A 30 -46.50 -12.47 -6.41
N TYR A 31 -46.27 -11.36 -5.70
CA TYR A 31 -46.58 -10.00 -6.17
C TYR A 31 -45.60 -9.57 -7.28
N ARG A 32 -46.08 -9.42 -8.52
CA ARG A 32 -45.23 -9.01 -9.67
C ARG A 32 -44.69 -7.60 -9.50
N HIS A 33 -43.45 -7.38 -9.95
CA HIS A 33 -42.76 -6.10 -9.90
C HIS A 33 -42.10 -5.79 -11.25
N ASP A 34 -42.93 -5.32 -12.18
CA ASP A 34 -42.61 -5.01 -13.59
C ASP A 34 -43.36 -3.72 -13.98
N ALA A 35 -42.86 -2.83 -14.85
CA ALA A 35 -41.59 -2.82 -15.57
C ALA A 35 -41.06 -1.37 -15.73
N TYR A 36 -39.78 -1.25 -16.09
CA TYR A 36 -39.13 0.00 -16.50
C TYR A 36 -38.32 -0.25 -17.79
N THR A 37 -38.56 0.51 -18.85
CA THR A 37 -37.84 0.40 -20.14
C THR A 37 -37.48 1.79 -20.69
N ARG A 38 -36.39 1.88 -21.49
CA ARG A 38 -35.71 3.15 -21.84
C ARG A 38 -35.39 3.23 -23.35
N PRO A 39 -35.72 4.34 -24.05
CA PRO A 39 -35.25 4.63 -25.42
C PRO A 39 -33.80 5.21 -25.48
N PRO A 40 -33.21 5.40 -26.68
CA PRO A 40 -31.76 5.61 -26.87
C PRO A 40 -31.26 7.07 -26.79
N GLU A 41 -29.94 7.26 -26.99
CA GLU A 41 -29.14 8.46 -26.65
C GLU A 41 -28.68 9.29 -27.89
N GLY A 42 -28.26 10.55 -27.67
CA GLY A 42 -27.54 11.33 -28.70
C GLY A 42 -27.27 12.82 -28.38
N SER A 43 -26.03 13.27 -28.66
CA SER A 43 -25.53 14.67 -28.66
C SER A 43 -25.23 15.36 -27.29
N VAL A 44 -24.51 16.49 -27.34
CA VAL A 44 -23.55 16.96 -26.30
C VAL A 44 -23.61 18.48 -26.08
N PHE A 45 -23.45 18.97 -24.84
CA PHE A 45 -22.90 20.31 -24.51
C PHE A 45 -22.36 20.39 -23.04
N HIS A 46 -21.47 21.36 -22.77
CA HIS A 46 -20.86 21.70 -21.46
C HIS A 46 -21.33 23.10 -20.99
N PRO A 47 -20.98 23.61 -19.78
CA PRO A 47 -21.32 23.06 -18.46
C PRO A 47 -21.89 24.12 -17.49
N ALA A 48 -22.83 23.75 -16.60
CA ALA A 48 -23.27 24.59 -15.47
C ALA A 48 -23.60 23.73 -14.23
N ASN A 49 -23.53 24.33 -13.04
CA ASN A 49 -23.58 23.65 -11.72
C ASN A 49 -24.64 22.54 -11.58
N PRO A 50 -24.26 21.33 -11.11
CA PRO A 50 -25.20 20.27 -10.76
C PRO A 50 -25.40 20.13 -9.24
N ASP A 51 -26.66 20.09 -8.81
CA ASP A 51 -27.09 19.52 -7.52
C ASP A 51 -28.13 18.40 -7.79
N GLU A 52 -28.08 17.36 -6.95
CA GLU A 52 -29.04 16.24 -6.76
C GLU A 52 -29.44 15.29 -7.94
N TYR A 53 -29.19 13.98 -7.69
CA TYR A 53 -29.93 12.75 -8.08
C TYR A 53 -30.35 12.49 -9.55
N LEU A 54 -30.36 11.24 -10.08
CA LEU A 54 -30.26 9.90 -9.48
C LEU A 54 -29.66 8.90 -10.51
N GLN A 55 -29.10 7.76 -10.08
CA GLN A 55 -28.67 6.67 -10.99
C GLN A 55 -29.77 5.62 -11.23
N THR A 56 -29.87 5.13 -12.47
CA THR A 56 -30.27 3.74 -12.78
C THR A 56 -29.54 3.25 -14.04
N GLY A 57 -29.00 2.03 -14.04
CA GLY A 57 -28.32 1.48 -15.23
C GLY A 57 -27.32 0.34 -14.98
N LEU A 58 -27.63 -0.65 -14.14
CA LEU A 58 -26.75 -1.81 -13.97
C LEU A 58 -26.88 -2.78 -15.16
N MET A 59 -25.75 -3.38 -15.54
CA MET A 59 -25.58 -4.25 -16.71
C MET A 59 -26.47 -5.50 -16.68
N ARG A 60 -26.85 -5.98 -17.86
CA ARG A 60 -27.02 -7.41 -18.14
C ARG A 60 -26.36 -7.78 -19.47
N PHE A 61 -25.25 -8.49 -19.40
CA PHE A 61 -24.84 -9.44 -20.43
C PHE A 61 -24.14 -10.62 -19.75
N LEU A 62 -24.24 -11.81 -20.36
CA LEU A 62 -23.67 -13.09 -19.89
C LEU A 62 -24.19 -13.61 -18.52
N THR A 63 -25.17 -14.50 -18.58
CA THR A 63 -25.13 -15.73 -17.77
C THR A 63 -25.36 -16.92 -18.69
N PHE A 64 -24.31 -17.70 -18.94
CA PHE A 64 -24.41 -19.00 -19.60
C PHE A 64 -23.39 -19.95 -18.96
N LEU A 65 -23.84 -21.17 -18.64
CA LEU A 65 -23.06 -22.33 -18.18
C LEU A 65 -22.13 -22.19 -16.95
N LYS A 66 -22.58 -22.78 -15.84
CA LYS A 66 -21.73 -23.61 -14.94
C LYS A 66 -22.56 -24.73 -14.29
N ILE A 67 -22.08 -25.97 -14.38
CA ILE A 67 -21.99 -27.03 -13.35
C ILE A 67 -21.50 -28.33 -14.03
N LEU A 68 -20.84 -29.22 -13.26
CA LEU A 68 -20.05 -30.43 -13.64
C LEU A 68 -18.60 -30.14 -14.05
N LEU A 69 -17.59 -30.97 -13.70
CA LEU A 69 -17.40 -31.80 -12.47
C LEU A 69 -15.87 -32.04 -12.30
N VAL A 70 -15.41 -32.54 -11.14
CA VAL A 70 -13.98 -32.80 -10.84
C VAL A 70 -13.62 -34.28 -10.95
N ALA A 71 -12.50 -34.63 -11.59
CA ALA A 71 -11.65 -35.78 -11.25
C ALA A 71 -10.28 -35.79 -11.99
N ALA A 72 -9.26 -36.43 -11.36
CA ALA A 72 -7.95 -36.87 -11.90
C ALA A 72 -6.94 -35.76 -12.34
N LEU A 73 -5.86 -35.49 -11.60
CA LEU A 73 -4.72 -36.41 -11.38
C LEU A 73 -4.06 -36.20 -10.00
N ALA A 74 -3.17 -37.11 -9.57
CA ALA A 74 -2.45 -37.01 -8.29
C ALA A 74 -0.94 -37.32 -8.43
N ALA A 75 -0.10 -36.46 -7.82
CA ALA A 75 1.30 -36.73 -7.46
C ALA A 75 1.77 -35.66 -6.44
N SER A 76 2.44 -36.06 -5.35
CA SER A 76 3.21 -35.25 -4.35
C SER A 76 2.72 -33.81 -4.06
N GLY A 77 2.27 -33.45 -2.85
CA GLY A 77 2.84 -33.80 -1.53
C GLY A 77 3.82 -32.70 -1.08
N ALA A 78 3.78 -32.14 0.13
CA ALA A 78 2.96 -32.47 1.30
C ALA A 78 2.57 -31.21 2.13
N SER A 79 1.65 -31.39 3.08
CA SER A 79 1.08 -30.32 3.92
C SER A 79 1.97 -29.89 5.08
N LEU A 80 1.79 -28.65 5.57
CA LEU A 80 2.35 -28.17 6.84
C LEU A 80 1.33 -27.32 7.60
N THR A 81 0.95 -27.76 8.80
CA THR A 81 0.22 -26.98 9.80
C THR A 81 0.73 -27.27 11.21
N ALA A 82 0.77 -26.22 12.03
CA ALA A 82 0.93 -26.14 13.49
C ALA A 82 1.53 -27.33 14.30
N ALA A 83 2.71 -27.07 14.87
CA ALA A 83 3.08 -27.15 16.30
C ALA A 83 1.96 -27.46 17.34
N PRO A 84 2.28 -28.01 18.56
CA PRO A 84 3.49 -27.65 19.32
C PRO A 84 4.16 -28.71 20.24
N ALA A 85 5.27 -28.24 20.85
CA ALA A 85 5.75 -28.51 22.23
C ALA A 85 6.64 -29.72 22.59
N LEU A 86 7.82 -29.36 23.11
CA LEU A 86 8.54 -29.88 24.30
C LEU A 86 9.41 -31.18 24.28
N SER A 87 10.53 -31.03 25.01
CA SER A 87 11.36 -32.02 25.74
C SER A 87 11.99 -33.24 25.02
N SER A 88 13.30 -33.12 24.77
CA SER A 88 14.38 -34.03 25.20
C SER A 88 14.21 -35.57 25.08
N PRO A 89 14.93 -36.23 24.14
CA PRO A 89 15.08 -37.68 24.11
C PRO A 89 16.34 -38.18 24.84
N GLY A 90 16.16 -39.16 25.73
CA GLY A 90 17.04 -40.35 25.76
C GLY A 90 16.39 -41.47 24.94
N GLY A 91 17.06 -42.58 24.60
CA GLY A 91 18.45 -42.94 24.83
C GLY A 91 18.70 -44.41 24.45
N GLY A 92 19.61 -44.65 23.50
CA GLY A 92 20.07 -45.99 23.08
C GLY A 92 19.20 -46.69 22.01
N THR A 93 19.71 -47.69 21.27
CA THR A 93 21.11 -48.15 21.10
C THR A 93 21.22 -49.05 19.85
N ALA A 94 22.32 -49.16 19.11
CA ALA A 94 23.60 -48.43 19.19
C ALA A 94 23.91 -47.71 17.84
N SER A 95 24.89 -48.00 16.96
CA SER A 95 25.98 -48.98 16.92
C SER A 95 27.20 -48.42 16.17
N GLY A 96 28.40 -48.58 16.76
CA GLY A 96 29.69 -48.69 16.08
C GLY A 96 30.13 -47.66 15.01
N LEU A 97 30.57 -46.47 15.41
CA LEU A 97 31.80 -45.84 14.87
C LEU A 97 32.30 -44.70 15.78
N SER A 98 33.50 -44.87 16.37
CA SER A 98 34.03 -43.96 17.40
C SER A 98 34.71 -42.72 16.81
N MET A 99 34.09 -41.55 16.93
CA MET A 99 34.79 -40.27 16.71
C MET A 99 35.63 -39.88 17.95
N SER A 100 36.95 -39.90 17.79
CA SER A 100 37.91 -39.63 18.86
C SER A 100 37.82 -38.19 19.40
N ASN A 101 37.82 -38.06 20.74
CA ASN A 101 37.94 -36.80 21.50
C ASN A 101 39.32 -36.14 21.27
N SER A 102 39.50 -35.52 20.10
CA SER A 102 40.78 -34.99 19.64
C SER A 102 41.16 -33.66 20.32
N VAL A 103 41.74 -33.78 21.51
CA VAL A 103 42.40 -32.66 22.20
C VAL A 103 43.73 -32.34 21.51
N ARG A 104 43.90 -31.11 21.00
CA ARG A 104 45.14 -30.64 20.36
C ARG A 104 45.76 -29.53 21.20
N PHE A 105 46.73 -29.87 22.05
CA PHE A 105 47.58 -28.91 22.78
C PHE A 105 49.04 -29.06 22.33
N ALA A 106 49.47 -28.20 21.41
CA ALA A 106 50.78 -28.28 20.77
C ALA A 106 51.68 -27.09 21.16
N ALA A 107 53.00 -27.32 21.15
CA ALA A 107 54.02 -26.29 21.35
C ALA A 107 54.94 -26.23 20.13
N ALA A 108 55.49 -25.03 19.85
CA ALA A 108 56.49 -24.82 18.80
C ALA A 108 57.55 -23.81 19.25
N THR A 109 58.78 -23.99 18.78
CA THR A 109 59.90 -23.04 18.90
C THR A 109 60.50 -22.74 17.53
N SER A 110 61.05 -21.55 17.33
CA SER A 110 61.71 -21.18 16.07
C SER A 110 63.10 -21.80 15.86
N ALA A 111 63.72 -22.32 16.92
CA ALA A 111 65.01 -23.01 16.87
C ALA A 111 65.22 -23.90 18.10
N SER A 112 65.92 -25.03 17.91
CA SER A 112 66.38 -25.92 19.00
C SER A 112 67.81 -25.62 19.47
N THR A 113 68.61 -24.91 18.68
CA THR A 113 69.96 -24.45 19.04
C THR A 113 70.15 -23.03 18.53
N VAL A 114 70.76 -22.16 19.34
CA VAL A 114 71.03 -20.76 19.02
C VAL A 114 72.43 -20.32 19.44
N SER A 115 72.96 -19.29 18.77
CA SER A 115 74.12 -18.54 19.27
C SER A 115 73.70 -17.62 20.43
N PRO A 116 74.63 -17.22 21.31
CA PRO A 116 74.36 -16.24 22.36
C PRO A 116 73.66 -14.98 21.83
N ASN A 117 72.77 -14.39 22.64
CA ASN A 117 71.98 -13.19 22.33
C ASN A 117 70.92 -13.30 21.19
N THR A 118 70.69 -14.49 20.61
CA THR A 118 69.66 -14.69 19.59
C THR A 118 68.23 -14.64 20.15
N ARG A 119 67.33 -13.85 19.54
CA ARG A 119 65.88 -13.86 19.88
C ARG A 119 65.20 -15.12 19.35
N THR A 120 64.56 -15.89 20.22
CA THR A 120 63.83 -17.12 19.90
C THR A 120 62.32 -16.90 20.08
N VAL A 121 61.50 -17.50 19.21
CA VAL A 121 60.03 -17.49 19.31
C VAL A 121 59.55 -18.77 20.00
N PHE A 122 58.66 -18.63 20.97
CA PHE A 122 57.94 -19.71 21.64
C PHE A 122 56.45 -19.54 21.34
N ALA A 123 55.76 -20.60 20.92
CA ALA A 123 54.33 -20.54 20.60
C ALA A 123 53.58 -21.80 21.07
N THR A 124 52.27 -21.67 21.20
CA THR A 124 51.35 -22.79 21.47
C THR A 124 49.99 -22.56 20.82
N ALA A 125 49.28 -23.66 20.54
CA ALA A 125 47.87 -23.67 20.20
C ALA A 125 47.16 -24.75 21.02
N TYR A 126 45.98 -24.43 21.57
CA TYR A 126 45.14 -25.32 22.37
C TYR A 126 43.70 -25.30 21.87
N HIS A 127 43.22 -26.43 21.36
CA HIS A 127 41.84 -26.64 20.90
C HIS A 127 41.29 -27.96 21.46
N ARG A 128 39.99 -28.01 21.75
CA ARG A 128 39.26 -29.20 22.20
C ARG A 128 38.00 -29.35 21.35
N ASN A 129 37.80 -30.55 20.79
CA ASN A 129 36.62 -30.90 19.97
C ASN A 129 36.34 -29.87 18.87
N GLY A 130 37.41 -29.45 18.17
CA GLY A 130 37.37 -28.42 17.12
C GLY A 130 37.36 -26.96 17.60
N GLN A 131 36.89 -26.68 18.82
CA GLN A 131 36.80 -25.32 19.35
C GLN A 131 38.12 -24.84 19.97
N ALA A 132 38.36 -23.52 19.85
CA ALA A 132 39.52 -22.84 20.41
C ALA A 132 39.35 -22.59 21.91
N MET A 133 40.34 -22.96 22.72
CA MET A 133 40.28 -22.80 24.17
C MET A 133 40.57 -21.35 24.59
N THR A 134 39.74 -20.79 25.47
CA THR A 134 39.92 -19.45 26.07
C THR A 134 40.68 -19.55 27.40
N GLY A 135 41.06 -18.42 28.01
CA GLY A 135 41.77 -18.39 29.30
C GLY A 135 43.30 -18.33 29.18
N ASN A 136 44.02 -18.63 30.26
CA ASN A 136 45.46 -18.36 30.38
C ASN A 136 46.35 -19.60 30.20
N VAL A 137 47.53 -19.40 29.59
CA VAL A 137 48.65 -20.35 29.54
C VAL A 137 49.92 -19.77 30.15
N GLN A 138 50.71 -20.63 30.80
CA GLN A 138 52.01 -20.33 31.37
C GLN A 138 53.10 -21.05 30.56
N LEU A 139 54.04 -20.30 29.99
CA LEU A 139 55.31 -20.88 29.53
C LEU A 139 56.17 -21.16 30.76
N GLN A 140 56.58 -22.41 30.95
CA GLN A 140 57.46 -22.85 32.03
C GLN A 140 58.81 -23.30 31.47
N TYR A 141 59.85 -23.21 32.29
CA TYR A 141 61.19 -23.74 32.01
C TYR A 141 61.69 -24.58 33.18
N ARG A 142 62.56 -25.55 32.88
CA ARG A 142 63.04 -26.53 33.86
C ARG A 142 64.26 -25.97 34.63
N LYS A 143 64.28 -26.22 35.94
CA LYS A 143 65.43 -26.08 36.82
C LYS A 143 65.66 -27.40 37.57
N THR A 144 66.77 -27.51 38.29
CA THR A 144 67.11 -28.65 39.15
C THR A 144 65.98 -28.97 40.14
N ALA A 145 65.40 -27.94 40.76
CA ALA A 145 64.24 -28.05 41.66
C ALA A 145 62.87 -27.96 40.94
N GLY A 146 62.76 -28.45 39.70
CA GLY A 146 61.48 -28.55 38.97
C GLY A 146 61.14 -27.38 38.05
N TRP A 147 59.86 -27.18 37.76
CA TRP A 147 59.37 -26.27 36.71
C TRP A 147 59.07 -24.87 37.24
N LYS A 148 59.76 -23.83 36.74
CA LYS A 148 59.48 -22.43 37.06
C LYS A 148 58.74 -21.73 35.91
N THR A 149 57.66 -21.02 36.21
CA THR A 149 56.92 -20.22 35.23
C THR A 149 57.77 -19.02 34.77
N LEU A 150 57.85 -18.82 33.44
CA LEU A 150 58.63 -17.79 32.77
C LEU A 150 57.79 -16.56 32.41
N LYS A 151 56.53 -16.78 32.00
CA LYS A 151 55.50 -15.77 31.72
C LYS A 151 54.13 -16.43 31.58
N THR A 152 53.09 -15.79 32.11
CA THR A 152 51.67 -16.09 31.82
C THR A 152 51.18 -15.21 30.67
N LEU A 153 50.38 -15.76 29.76
CA LEU A 153 49.74 -15.08 28.64
C LEU A 153 48.30 -15.59 28.45
N PRO A 154 47.36 -14.76 27.97
CA PRO A 154 46.05 -15.24 27.52
C PRO A 154 46.19 -16.04 26.21
N LEU A 155 45.21 -16.92 25.95
CA LEU A 155 44.96 -17.54 24.66
C LEU A 155 44.07 -16.62 23.83
N ASP A 156 44.62 -16.10 22.73
CA ASP A 156 43.87 -15.40 21.68
C ASP A 156 43.50 -16.41 20.59
N ASN A 157 42.20 -16.62 20.36
CA ASN A 157 41.64 -17.67 19.51
C ASN A 157 42.36 -19.03 19.67
N GLY A 158 42.53 -19.46 20.93
CA GLY A 158 43.20 -20.72 21.26
C GLY A 158 44.69 -20.76 20.95
N ARG A 159 45.39 -19.61 20.85
CA ARG A 159 46.82 -19.51 20.54
C ARG A 159 47.54 -18.52 21.47
N ALA A 160 48.83 -18.74 21.71
CA ALA A 160 49.70 -17.78 22.40
C ALA A 160 51.12 -17.79 21.82
N ARG A 161 51.83 -16.65 21.92
CA ARG A 161 53.18 -16.45 21.40
C ARG A 161 54.02 -15.53 22.28
N LEU A 162 55.29 -15.89 22.49
CA LEU A 162 56.30 -15.07 23.16
C LEU A 162 57.57 -14.99 22.29
N VAL A 163 58.30 -13.87 22.36
CA VAL A 163 59.65 -13.74 21.77
C VAL A 163 60.63 -13.38 22.88
N ARG A 164 61.70 -14.16 23.05
CA ARG A 164 62.68 -13.96 24.13
C ARG A 164 64.05 -14.52 23.75
N VAL A 165 65.12 -13.94 24.28
CA VAL A 165 66.48 -14.52 24.24
C VAL A 165 66.58 -15.59 25.33
N PRO A 166 66.92 -16.85 25.02
CA PRO A 166 67.27 -17.86 26.03
C PRO A 166 68.56 -17.45 26.75
N LYS A 167 68.54 -17.44 28.11
CA LYS A 167 69.74 -17.09 28.90
C LYS A 167 70.70 -18.26 29.11
N SER A 168 70.22 -19.49 28.94
CA SER A 168 70.98 -20.73 29.07
C SER A 168 70.31 -21.82 28.24
N THR A 169 70.99 -22.96 28.05
CA THR A 169 70.33 -24.19 27.63
C THR A 169 69.26 -24.58 28.65
N SER A 170 68.05 -24.96 28.20
CA SER A 170 66.93 -25.34 29.07
C SER A 170 65.85 -26.12 28.31
N ASP A 171 65.12 -26.96 29.06
CA ASP A 171 63.80 -27.49 28.67
C ASP A 171 62.69 -26.45 28.92
N TYR A 172 61.63 -26.51 28.11
CA TYR A 172 60.45 -25.66 28.15
C TYR A 172 59.16 -26.47 27.93
N ARG A 173 58.04 -26.01 28.52
CA ARG A 173 56.67 -26.53 28.24
C ARG A 173 55.63 -25.43 28.46
N TRP A 174 54.44 -25.57 27.88
CA TRP A 174 53.29 -24.73 28.26
C TRP A 174 52.37 -25.47 29.24
N ARG A 175 51.78 -24.73 30.18
CA ARG A 175 50.74 -25.19 31.11
C ARG A 175 49.49 -24.35 30.96
N TYR A 176 48.34 -24.94 30.66
CA TYR A 176 47.05 -24.27 30.69
C TYR A 176 46.57 -24.09 32.13
N VAL A 177 46.22 -22.87 32.53
CA VAL A 177 45.98 -22.53 33.94
C VAL A 177 44.67 -23.14 34.48
N PRO A 178 43.51 -23.05 33.80
CA PRO A 178 42.23 -23.52 34.36
C PRO A 178 42.12 -25.02 34.66
N THR A 179 42.85 -25.91 33.96
CA THR A 179 42.83 -27.36 34.23
C THR A 179 44.21 -27.96 34.52
N GLY A 180 45.26 -27.13 34.60
CA GLY A 180 46.63 -27.55 34.87
C GLY A 180 47.33 -28.37 33.76
N ALA A 181 46.64 -28.72 32.67
CA ALA A 181 47.17 -29.54 31.56
C ALA A 181 48.44 -28.94 30.92
N THR A 182 49.33 -29.79 30.39
CA THR A 182 50.62 -29.35 29.82
C THR A 182 50.89 -29.90 28.42
N THR A 183 51.62 -29.14 27.60
CA THR A 183 52.20 -29.65 26.35
C THR A 183 53.34 -30.63 26.63
N ARG A 184 53.76 -31.38 25.61
CA ARG A 184 55.09 -32.03 25.62
C ARG A 184 56.20 -31.00 25.84
N THR A 185 57.30 -31.44 26.44
CA THR A 185 58.53 -30.67 26.65
C THR A 185 59.31 -30.50 25.35
N PHE A 186 60.01 -29.38 25.20
CA PHE A 186 60.96 -29.13 24.12
C PHE A 186 62.17 -28.32 24.64
N SER A 187 63.36 -28.58 24.10
CA SER A 187 64.62 -28.01 24.59
C SER A 187 65.17 -26.94 23.64
N VAL A 188 65.89 -25.95 24.18
CA VAL A 188 66.63 -24.94 23.40
C VAL A 188 68.04 -24.81 23.96
N ALA A 189 69.07 -24.98 23.13
CA ALA A 189 70.48 -24.96 23.52
C ALA A 189 71.23 -23.69 23.06
N VAL A 190 72.23 -23.27 23.83
CA VAL A 190 73.08 -22.08 23.54
C VAL A 190 74.55 -22.50 23.36
N ARG A 191 75.20 -22.07 22.27
CA ARG A 191 76.60 -22.46 21.94
C ARG A 191 77.68 -21.55 22.59
N PRO A 192 78.85 -22.10 23.00
CA PRO A 192 80.04 -21.31 23.36
C PRO A 192 80.73 -20.65 22.14
N ALA A 193 81.73 -19.81 22.38
CA ALA A 193 82.59 -19.18 21.36
C ALA A 193 84.08 -19.39 21.69
N THR A 194 84.94 -19.47 20.66
CA THR A 194 86.37 -19.81 20.78
C THR A 194 87.25 -18.95 19.85
N SER A 195 88.55 -18.84 20.17
CA SER A 195 89.51 -17.97 19.46
C SER A 195 90.97 -18.43 19.64
N GLN A 196 91.83 -18.25 18.64
CA GLN A 196 93.29 -18.45 18.73
C GLN A 196 94.08 -17.54 17.75
N SER A 197 95.42 -17.57 17.84
CA SER A 197 96.37 -16.55 17.35
C SER A 197 97.65 -17.22 16.80
N PRO A 198 98.75 -16.51 16.46
CA PRO A 198 98.91 -15.56 15.36
C PRO A 198 99.89 -16.04 14.27
N SER A 199 99.76 -15.49 13.06
CA SER A 199 100.82 -15.48 12.04
C SER A 199 100.93 -14.07 11.42
N THR A 200 102.02 -13.78 10.69
CA THR A 200 102.10 -12.54 9.89
C THR A 200 101.02 -12.58 8.81
N ARG A 201 100.00 -11.74 8.98
CA ARG A 201 98.72 -11.86 8.29
C ARG A 201 98.34 -10.52 7.70
N PHE A 202 98.63 -10.34 6.41
CA PHE A 202 97.97 -9.32 5.59
C PHE A 202 96.83 -9.98 4.82
N ALA A 203 95.65 -10.02 5.45
CA ALA A 203 94.47 -10.69 4.91
C ALA A 203 93.45 -9.67 4.40
N ALA A 204 92.87 -9.96 3.23
CA ALA A 204 91.64 -9.31 2.80
C ALA A 204 90.42 -10.10 3.30
N ALA A 205 89.33 -9.40 3.60
CA ALA A 205 88.02 -9.97 3.85
C ALA A 205 86.95 -9.16 3.11
N VAL A 206 85.87 -9.81 2.69
CA VAL A 206 84.73 -9.15 2.05
C VAL A 206 83.44 -9.76 2.58
N SER A 207 82.41 -8.93 2.83
CA SER A 207 81.15 -9.41 3.43
C SER A 207 80.33 -10.33 2.53
N SER A 208 80.60 -10.34 1.23
CA SER A 208 80.22 -11.40 0.30
C SER A 208 81.06 -11.27 -0.98
N SER A 209 81.46 -12.41 -1.56
CA SER A 209 82.05 -12.49 -2.90
C SER A 209 81.00 -12.44 -4.03
N SER A 210 79.71 -12.55 -3.72
CA SER A 210 78.61 -12.49 -4.70
C SER A 210 77.41 -11.72 -4.16
N VAL A 211 76.98 -10.68 -4.88
CA VAL A 211 75.95 -9.74 -4.42
C VAL A 211 75.00 -9.33 -5.55
N PHE A 212 73.75 -8.97 -5.23
CA PHE A 212 72.86 -8.32 -6.19
C PHE A 212 73.22 -6.83 -6.36
N PRO A 213 72.90 -6.20 -7.51
CA PRO A 213 73.06 -4.76 -7.69
C PRO A 213 72.44 -3.95 -6.54
N GLY A 214 73.07 -2.84 -6.16
CA GLY A 214 72.61 -2.01 -5.03
C GLY A 214 73.08 -2.48 -3.64
N THR A 215 73.56 -3.72 -3.48
CA THR A 215 74.00 -4.25 -2.17
C THR A 215 75.25 -3.53 -1.65
N LYS A 216 75.17 -2.94 -0.46
CA LYS A 216 76.35 -2.40 0.25
C LYS A 216 77.27 -3.55 0.67
N THR A 217 78.46 -3.61 0.07
CA THR A 217 79.49 -4.61 0.37
C THR A 217 80.55 -3.98 1.28
N THR A 218 80.90 -4.67 2.36
CA THR A 218 82.06 -4.31 3.19
C THR A 218 83.31 -4.98 2.65
N PHE A 219 84.31 -4.18 2.33
CA PHE A 219 85.69 -4.60 2.10
C PHE A 219 86.46 -4.31 3.38
N ALA A 220 87.23 -5.27 3.87
CA ALA A 220 88.07 -5.09 5.05
C ALA A 220 89.46 -5.69 4.82
N THR A 221 90.43 -5.24 5.61
CA THR A 221 91.73 -5.89 5.74
C THR A 221 92.22 -5.82 7.18
N ALA A 222 93.00 -6.82 7.56
CA ALA A 222 93.86 -6.80 8.73
C ALA A 222 95.30 -7.04 8.26
N TYR A 223 96.24 -6.23 8.75
CA TYR A 223 97.67 -6.32 8.51
C TYR A 223 98.40 -6.32 9.85
N HIS A 224 98.82 -7.52 10.28
CA HIS A 224 99.67 -7.72 11.45
C HIS A 224 100.98 -8.38 11.00
N ARG A 225 102.12 -7.97 11.58
CA ARG A 225 103.45 -8.55 11.34
C ARG A 225 104.04 -8.96 12.69
N SER A 226 104.40 -10.23 12.84
CA SER A 226 104.91 -10.80 14.09
C SER A 226 104.03 -10.45 15.30
N GLY A 227 102.70 -10.65 15.16
CA GLY A 227 101.68 -10.31 16.16
C GLY A 227 101.31 -8.81 16.22
N LYS A 228 102.28 -7.91 16.06
CA LYS A 228 102.08 -6.45 16.15
C LYS A 228 101.20 -5.93 15.00
N ALA A 229 100.33 -4.97 15.32
CA ALA A 229 99.50 -4.25 14.37
C ALA A 229 100.35 -3.30 13.51
N MET A 230 100.12 -3.27 12.19
CA MET A 230 100.80 -2.34 11.28
C MET A 230 100.11 -0.98 11.26
N THR A 231 100.89 0.10 11.20
CA THR A 231 100.41 1.49 11.08
C THR A 231 100.62 2.02 9.65
N GLY A 232 100.10 3.23 9.38
CA GLY A 232 100.15 3.86 8.06
C GLY A 232 98.92 3.57 7.20
N ASN A 233 99.02 3.83 5.90
CA ASN A 233 97.87 3.77 4.98
C ASN A 233 97.84 2.47 4.14
N VAL A 234 96.62 2.03 3.82
CA VAL A 234 96.33 0.97 2.85
C VAL A 234 95.39 1.48 1.75
N GLN A 235 95.67 1.06 0.52
CA GLN A 235 94.88 1.31 -0.68
C GLN A 235 94.04 0.07 -1.01
N LEU A 236 92.72 0.19 -1.00
CA LEU A 236 91.87 -0.77 -1.71
C LEU A 236 92.00 -0.47 -3.21
N GLN A 237 92.49 -1.44 -3.98
CA GLN A 237 92.63 -1.35 -5.43
C GLN A 237 91.65 -2.28 -6.14
N TYR A 238 91.26 -1.92 -7.37
CA TYR A 238 90.47 -2.76 -8.26
C TYR A 238 91.17 -2.93 -9.62
N LYS A 239 90.99 -4.08 -10.27
CA LYS A 239 91.59 -4.38 -11.58
C LYS A 239 90.73 -3.80 -12.70
N SER A 240 91.37 -3.11 -13.63
CA SER A 240 90.77 -2.39 -14.77
C SER A 240 91.55 -2.74 -16.03
N GLY A 241 91.13 -3.78 -16.74
CA GLY A 241 91.93 -4.42 -17.79
C GLY A 241 93.12 -5.15 -17.18
N SER A 242 94.33 -4.89 -17.69
CA SER A 242 95.59 -5.33 -17.08
C SER A 242 95.92 -4.56 -15.79
N THR A 243 95.59 -3.27 -15.74
CA THR A 243 96.04 -2.32 -14.69
C THR A 243 95.30 -2.46 -13.35
N TRP A 244 95.94 -2.02 -12.26
CA TRP A 244 95.31 -1.87 -10.95
C TRP A 244 95.10 -0.38 -10.64
N LYS A 245 93.85 0.03 -10.39
CA LYS A 245 93.48 1.40 -10.03
C LYS A 245 93.11 1.49 -8.56
N THR A 246 93.61 2.50 -7.86
CA THR A 246 93.26 2.75 -6.44
C THR A 246 91.83 3.26 -6.34
N LEU A 247 91.05 2.67 -5.43
CA LEU A 247 89.64 2.97 -5.20
C LEU A 247 89.41 3.87 -3.99
N LYS A 248 90.16 3.62 -2.91
CA LYS A 248 90.21 4.45 -1.70
C LYS A 248 91.47 4.13 -0.91
N THR A 249 92.17 5.17 -0.47
CA THR A 249 93.20 5.09 0.59
C THR A 249 92.53 5.27 1.95
N LEU A 250 92.92 4.46 2.94
CA LEU A 250 92.46 4.51 4.33
C LEU A 250 93.61 4.26 5.30
N PRO A 251 93.62 4.88 6.50
CA PRO A 251 94.55 4.52 7.55
C PRO A 251 94.25 3.12 8.10
N LEU A 252 95.29 2.44 8.58
CA LEU A 252 95.18 1.29 9.47
C LEU A 252 94.99 1.81 10.91
N VAL A 253 93.86 1.46 11.51
CA VAL A 253 93.61 1.63 12.95
C VAL A 253 93.70 0.24 13.57
N ASP A 254 94.58 0.06 14.56
CA ASP A 254 94.92 -1.24 15.17
C ASP A 254 95.24 -2.34 14.14
N GLY A 255 95.96 -1.96 13.07
CA GLY A 255 96.32 -2.88 11.98
C GLY A 255 95.16 -3.24 11.07
N ARG A 256 94.03 -2.51 11.11
CA ARG A 256 92.80 -2.85 10.38
C ARG A 256 92.26 -1.65 9.61
N ALA A 257 91.67 -1.91 8.44
CA ALA A 257 90.93 -0.93 7.66
C ALA A 257 89.63 -1.52 7.11
N LYS A 258 88.61 -0.68 6.95
CA LYS A 258 87.27 -1.06 6.49
C LYS A 258 86.69 -0.01 5.55
N PHE A 259 86.18 -0.44 4.40
CA PHE A 259 85.48 0.38 3.42
C PHE A 259 84.12 -0.24 3.09
N VAL A 260 83.07 0.57 2.97
CA VAL A 260 81.74 0.09 2.57
C VAL A 260 81.33 0.77 1.26
N ARG A 261 81.02 -0.02 0.24
CA ARG A 261 80.65 0.44 -1.10
C ARG A 261 79.66 -0.51 -1.75
N VAL A 262 78.75 0.02 -2.57
CA VAL A 262 78.02 -0.78 -3.56
C VAL A 262 78.92 -1.09 -4.76
N PRO A 263 79.26 -2.36 -5.07
CA PRO A 263 79.97 -2.69 -6.30
C PRO A 263 79.07 -2.39 -7.51
N LYS A 264 79.53 -1.52 -8.42
CA LYS A 264 78.77 -1.18 -9.64
C LYS A 264 78.81 -2.28 -10.70
N THR A 265 79.89 -3.05 -10.73
CA THR A 265 80.18 -4.12 -11.70
C THR A 265 80.92 -5.26 -11.03
N THR A 266 80.86 -6.47 -11.61
CA THR A 266 81.79 -7.55 -11.25
C THR A 266 83.22 -7.07 -11.43
N SER A 267 84.05 -7.22 -10.41
CA SER A 267 85.43 -6.69 -10.41
C SER A 267 86.32 -7.43 -9.43
N THR A 268 87.63 -7.46 -9.72
CA THR A 268 88.64 -8.09 -8.87
C THR A 268 89.37 -7.02 -8.06
N TYR A 269 89.56 -7.26 -6.77
CA TYR A 269 90.09 -6.33 -5.78
C TYR A 269 91.35 -6.89 -5.10
N ARG A 270 92.17 -6.01 -4.52
CA ARG A 270 93.23 -6.34 -3.55
C ARG A 270 93.45 -5.14 -2.62
N TRP A 271 94.05 -5.36 -1.46
CA TRP A 271 94.62 -4.25 -0.67
C TRP A 271 96.13 -4.15 -0.93
N ARG A 272 96.66 -2.92 -0.90
CA ARG A 272 98.08 -2.59 -0.99
C ARG A 272 98.49 -1.70 0.18
N SER A 273 99.59 -2.01 0.85
CA SER A 273 100.23 -1.13 1.83
C SER A 273 100.94 0.02 1.11
N THR A 274 100.76 1.27 1.55
CA THR A 274 101.52 2.40 0.98
C THR A 274 102.94 2.50 1.55
N SER A 275 103.14 2.08 2.80
CA SER A 275 104.44 2.17 3.50
C SER A 275 105.37 0.99 3.20
N THR A 276 104.83 -0.19 2.90
CA THR A 276 105.63 -1.41 2.66
C THR A 276 105.45 -2.00 1.26
N GLY A 277 104.62 -1.39 0.40
CA GLY A 277 104.35 -1.85 -0.98
C GLY A 277 103.59 -3.18 -1.12
N ALA A 278 103.62 -4.02 -0.07
CA ALA A 278 103.01 -5.34 0.01
C ALA A 278 101.52 -5.34 -0.39
N THR A 279 101.03 -6.48 -0.88
CA THR A 279 99.62 -6.64 -1.29
C THR A 279 99.00 -7.91 -0.74
N THR A 280 97.69 -7.90 -0.52
CA THR A 280 96.93 -9.13 -0.23
C THR A 280 96.81 -9.98 -1.51
N LYS A 281 96.52 -11.28 -1.36
CA LYS A 281 95.92 -12.06 -2.45
C LYS A 281 94.69 -11.30 -3.00
N SER A 282 94.50 -11.36 -4.31
CA SER A 282 93.35 -10.74 -4.97
C SER A 282 92.08 -11.58 -4.75
N PHE A 283 90.92 -10.92 -4.79
CA PHE A 283 89.61 -11.53 -4.59
C PHE A 283 88.57 -10.86 -5.49
N GLN A 284 87.65 -11.64 -6.06
CA GLN A 284 86.59 -11.11 -6.91
C GLN A 284 85.33 -10.80 -6.09
N VAL A 285 84.62 -9.74 -6.46
CA VAL A 285 83.24 -9.51 -6.05
C VAL A 285 82.38 -9.51 -7.30
N THR A 286 81.48 -10.49 -7.39
CA THR A 286 80.61 -10.73 -8.54
C THR A 286 79.25 -10.10 -8.32
N VAL A 287 78.85 -9.19 -9.21
CA VAL A 287 77.51 -8.63 -9.24
C VAL A 287 76.61 -9.58 -10.02
N LYS A 288 75.68 -10.24 -9.32
CA LYS A 288 74.75 -11.21 -9.90
C LYS A 288 73.91 -10.60 -11.02
N PRO A 289 73.51 -11.39 -12.04
CA PRO A 289 72.47 -10.99 -12.98
C PRO A 289 71.17 -10.63 -12.24
N HIS A 290 70.46 -9.62 -12.73
CA HIS A 290 69.31 -9.06 -12.04
C HIS A 290 68.36 -8.33 -12.99
N ILE A 291 67.06 -8.53 -12.79
CA ILE A 291 65.98 -7.83 -13.50
C ILE A 291 65.19 -7.01 -12.46
N THR A 292 65.17 -5.68 -12.56
CA THR A 292 64.13 -4.91 -11.86
C THR A 292 62.82 -5.04 -12.60
N LEU A 293 61.68 -4.87 -11.92
CA LEU A 293 60.36 -4.79 -12.55
C LEU A 293 59.56 -3.65 -11.93
N SER A 294 58.93 -2.84 -12.78
CA SER A 294 57.98 -1.80 -12.40
C SER A 294 56.74 -1.83 -13.32
N THR A 295 55.71 -1.10 -12.93
CA THR A 295 54.41 -1.00 -13.62
C THR A 295 54.01 0.47 -13.72
N THR A 296 53.24 0.83 -14.75
CA THR A 296 52.65 2.18 -14.86
C THR A 296 51.47 2.40 -13.92
N ALA A 297 50.83 1.35 -13.40
CA ALA A 297 49.78 1.42 -12.39
C ALA A 297 49.75 0.16 -11.50
N SER A 298 49.36 0.31 -10.24
CA SER A 298 49.13 -0.79 -9.28
C SER A 298 47.71 -1.38 -9.35
N SER A 299 46.79 -0.69 -10.02
CA SER A 299 45.42 -1.13 -10.26
C SER A 299 44.89 -0.68 -11.62
N VAL A 300 43.94 -1.44 -12.18
CA VAL A 300 43.17 -1.08 -13.38
C VAL A 300 41.71 -1.53 -13.20
N THR A 301 40.78 -0.91 -13.92
CA THR A 301 39.41 -1.44 -14.08
C THR A 301 39.42 -2.69 -14.95
N LYS A 302 38.38 -3.54 -14.84
CA LYS A 302 38.23 -4.74 -15.68
C LYS A 302 38.26 -4.39 -17.17
N GLY A 303 39.27 -4.88 -17.90
CA GLY A 303 39.51 -4.58 -19.32
C GLY A 303 40.58 -3.50 -19.59
N GLY A 304 40.99 -2.76 -18.56
CA GLY A 304 42.08 -1.79 -18.62
C GLY A 304 43.45 -2.43 -18.89
N SER A 305 44.38 -1.64 -19.44
CA SER A 305 45.73 -2.06 -19.80
C SER A 305 46.77 -1.39 -18.93
N VAL A 306 47.84 -2.11 -18.56
CA VAL A 306 48.97 -1.57 -17.81
C VAL A 306 50.30 -2.01 -18.40
N THR A 307 51.30 -1.13 -18.40
CA THR A 307 52.62 -1.41 -18.99
C THR A 307 53.61 -1.83 -17.91
N LEU A 308 54.15 -3.03 -18.07
CA LEU A 308 55.23 -3.58 -17.25
C LEU A 308 56.57 -3.26 -17.90
N LYS A 309 57.50 -2.68 -17.13
CA LYS A 309 58.86 -2.33 -17.59
C LYS A 309 59.90 -2.96 -16.66
N GLY A 310 60.85 -3.69 -17.22
CA GLY A 310 61.94 -4.29 -16.46
C GLY A 310 63.32 -3.92 -17.01
N LYS A 311 64.27 -3.59 -16.13
CA LYS A 311 65.66 -3.33 -16.51
C LYS A 311 66.54 -4.52 -16.16
N TYR A 312 67.20 -5.09 -17.17
CA TYR A 312 68.02 -6.30 -17.06
C TYR A 312 69.52 -5.95 -17.09
N THR A 313 70.26 -6.51 -16.13
CA THR A 313 71.70 -6.31 -15.98
C THR A 313 72.41 -7.64 -15.72
N ARG A 314 73.62 -7.79 -16.26
CA ARG A 314 74.51 -8.95 -16.09
C ARG A 314 75.90 -8.46 -15.70
N GLY A 315 76.45 -8.96 -14.60
CA GLY A 315 77.73 -8.48 -14.07
C GLY A 315 77.73 -7.00 -13.64
N GLY A 316 76.55 -6.42 -13.41
CA GLY A 316 76.35 -4.97 -13.18
C GLY A 316 76.39 -4.10 -14.43
N LYS A 317 76.63 -4.67 -15.62
CA LYS A 317 76.47 -3.99 -16.91
C LYS A 317 75.04 -4.16 -17.44
N VAL A 318 74.60 -3.21 -18.27
CA VAL A 318 73.32 -3.26 -18.97
C VAL A 318 73.36 -4.34 -20.06
N VAL A 319 72.30 -5.14 -20.20
CA VAL A 319 72.16 -6.12 -21.29
C VAL A 319 71.57 -5.43 -22.51
N THR A 320 72.39 -5.14 -23.51
CA THR A 320 72.03 -4.31 -24.67
C THR A 320 70.99 -4.97 -25.60
N SER A 321 71.10 -6.29 -25.79
CA SER A 321 70.15 -7.13 -26.53
C SER A 321 69.93 -8.47 -25.82
N GLY A 322 68.75 -9.07 -26.01
CA GLY A 322 68.39 -10.36 -25.41
C GLY A 322 66.87 -10.51 -25.24
N THR A 323 66.44 -11.46 -24.42
CA THR A 323 65.02 -11.74 -24.15
C THR A 323 64.76 -12.04 -22.68
N VAL A 324 63.53 -11.75 -22.23
CA VAL A 324 62.99 -12.18 -20.93
C VAL A 324 61.58 -12.73 -21.10
N THR A 325 61.23 -13.79 -20.39
CA THR A 325 59.88 -14.35 -20.37
C THR A 325 59.05 -13.64 -19.31
N LEU A 326 57.92 -13.05 -19.72
CA LEU A 326 56.89 -12.57 -18.81
C LEU A 326 56.10 -13.76 -18.25
N GLN A 327 55.95 -13.80 -16.93
CA GLN A 327 55.20 -14.81 -16.21
C GLN A 327 54.13 -14.19 -15.30
N TYR A 328 53.08 -14.95 -15.00
CA TYR A 328 52.11 -14.64 -13.93
C TYR A 328 51.99 -15.78 -12.92
N LEU A 329 51.58 -15.45 -11.71
CA LEU A 329 51.32 -16.39 -10.64
C LEU A 329 49.86 -16.91 -10.73
N SER A 330 49.70 -18.23 -10.78
CA SER A 330 48.43 -18.95 -10.88
C SER A 330 48.40 -19.99 -9.75
N GLY A 331 47.65 -19.70 -8.68
CA GLY A 331 47.79 -20.44 -7.41
C GLY A 331 49.19 -20.24 -6.82
N SER A 332 49.91 -21.34 -6.57
CA SER A 332 51.32 -21.34 -6.16
C SER A 332 52.31 -21.36 -7.34
N THR A 333 51.84 -21.53 -8.57
CA THR A 333 52.68 -21.87 -9.74
C THR A 333 52.83 -20.70 -10.70
N TRP A 334 54.06 -20.44 -11.16
CA TRP A 334 54.33 -19.43 -12.18
C TRP A 334 54.11 -19.99 -13.59
N LYS A 335 53.29 -19.33 -14.39
CA LYS A 335 52.97 -19.69 -15.78
C LYS A 335 53.52 -18.65 -16.75
N ASN A 336 54.05 -19.09 -17.89
CA ASN A 336 54.52 -18.23 -18.96
C ASN A 336 53.34 -17.49 -19.63
N ILE A 337 53.58 -16.26 -20.09
CA ILE A 337 52.67 -15.52 -20.97
C ILE A 337 53.28 -15.39 -22.37
N ARG A 338 54.48 -14.81 -22.45
CA ARG A 338 55.22 -14.59 -23.70
C ARG A 338 56.66 -14.17 -23.42
N THR A 339 57.51 -14.30 -24.42
CA THR A 339 58.83 -13.68 -24.46
C THR A 339 58.70 -12.18 -24.76
N VAL A 340 59.62 -11.38 -24.22
CA VAL A 340 59.73 -9.93 -24.42
C VAL A 340 61.19 -9.61 -24.75
N SER A 341 61.42 -8.93 -25.86
CA SER A 341 62.77 -8.49 -26.26
C SER A 341 63.30 -7.42 -25.31
N VAL A 342 64.60 -7.50 -25.02
CA VAL A 342 65.36 -6.49 -24.28
C VAL A 342 66.07 -5.61 -25.29
N SER A 343 65.82 -4.30 -25.25
CA SER A 343 66.56 -3.29 -26.02
C SER A 343 67.15 -2.26 -25.07
N GLN A 344 68.46 -2.00 -25.20
CA GLN A 344 69.21 -1.06 -24.35
C GLN A 344 68.93 -1.28 -22.84
N GLY A 345 68.93 -2.54 -22.41
CA GLY A 345 68.67 -2.93 -21.03
C GLY A 345 67.21 -3.06 -20.61
N THR A 346 66.25 -2.63 -21.43
CA THR A 346 64.85 -2.54 -21.03
C THR A 346 63.98 -3.50 -21.81
N ALA A 347 63.21 -4.32 -21.09
CA ALA A 347 62.04 -5.03 -21.60
C ALA A 347 60.78 -4.25 -21.21
N SER A 348 59.88 -4.01 -22.17
CA SER A 348 58.64 -3.24 -21.94
C SER A 348 57.47 -3.93 -22.64
N THR A 349 56.37 -4.19 -21.93
CA THR A 349 55.21 -4.87 -22.51
C THR A 349 53.92 -4.59 -21.74
N SER A 350 52.76 -4.58 -22.40
CA SER A 350 51.47 -4.23 -21.78
C SER A 350 50.58 -5.46 -21.52
N VAL A 351 49.88 -5.48 -20.39
CA VAL A 351 48.96 -6.57 -19.99
C VAL A 351 47.58 -6.02 -19.63
N LYS A 352 46.53 -6.77 -19.98
CA LYS A 352 45.13 -6.52 -19.62
C LYS A 352 44.64 -7.61 -18.66
N PRO A 353 44.85 -7.48 -17.33
CA PRO A 353 44.38 -8.48 -16.37
C PRO A 353 42.84 -8.52 -16.31
N SER A 354 42.27 -9.72 -16.37
CA SER A 354 40.83 -9.97 -16.15
C SER A 354 40.46 -10.11 -14.66
N SER A 355 41.45 -10.42 -13.82
CA SER A 355 41.38 -10.50 -12.36
C SER A 355 42.70 -10.06 -11.73
N THR A 356 42.70 -9.75 -10.43
CA THR A 356 43.90 -9.30 -9.69
C THR A 356 45.05 -10.29 -9.82
N THR A 357 46.08 -9.92 -10.58
CA THR A 357 47.14 -10.82 -11.06
C THR A 357 48.52 -10.33 -10.61
N THR A 358 49.42 -11.27 -10.29
CA THR A 358 50.82 -10.97 -9.92
C THR A 358 51.77 -11.44 -11.02
N TYR A 359 52.64 -10.55 -11.49
CA TYR A 359 53.55 -10.76 -12.62
C TYR A 359 55.03 -10.75 -12.20
N ARG A 360 55.90 -11.41 -12.98
CA ARG A 360 57.37 -11.26 -12.92
C ARG A 360 57.99 -11.41 -14.32
N MET A 361 59.23 -10.98 -14.49
CA MET A 361 60.06 -11.26 -15.68
C MET A 361 61.21 -12.19 -15.33
N VAL A 362 61.56 -13.09 -16.26
CA VAL A 362 62.56 -14.16 -16.07
C VAL A 362 63.52 -14.22 -17.26
N ALA A 363 64.82 -14.24 -16.99
CA ALA A 363 65.87 -14.65 -17.94
C ALA A 363 66.46 -16.01 -17.51
N SER A 364 67.31 -16.60 -18.33
CA SER A 364 68.01 -17.85 -18.00
C SER A 364 68.93 -17.77 -16.77
N ASP A 365 69.35 -16.56 -16.38
CA ASP A 365 70.26 -16.31 -15.25
C ASP A 365 69.68 -15.39 -14.14
N ALA A 366 68.46 -14.88 -14.30
CA ALA A 366 67.87 -13.85 -13.43
C ALA A 366 66.35 -13.94 -13.33
N ASN A 367 65.82 -13.73 -12.13
CA ASN A 367 64.39 -13.50 -11.89
C ASN A 367 64.17 -12.08 -11.39
N SER A 368 63.06 -11.43 -11.77
CA SER A 368 62.64 -10.18 -11.15
C SER A 368 61.89 -10.39 -9.84
N SER A 369 61.86 -9.36 -8.99
CA SER A 369 60.80 -9.20 -8.00
C SER A 369 59.44 -9.17 -8.69
N SER A 370 58.39 -9.60 -8.00
CA SER A 370 57.03 -9.63 -8.54
C SER A 370 56.27 -8.31 -8.33
N VAL A 371 55.34 -8.02 -9.24
CA VAL A 371 54.44 -6.86 -9.16
C VAL A 371 52.99 -7.34 -9.23
N LYS A 372 52.18 -6.95 -8.25
CA LYS A 372 50.73 -7.24 -8.20
C LYS A 372 49.95 -6.10 -8.82
N VAL A 373 49.14 -6.40 -9.83
CA VAL A 373 48.18 -5.47 -10.46
C VAL A 373 46.79 -5.88 -10.01
N SER A 374 46.09 -4.99 -9.32
CA SER A 374 44.73 -5.25 -8.83
C SER A 374 43.69 -4.88 -9.88
N VAL A 375 42.71 -5.75 -10.11
CA VAL A 375 41.56 -5.42 -10.97
C VAL A 375 40.43 -4.95 -10.07
N THR A 376 40.08 -3.67 -10.16
CA THR A 376 38.90 -3.12 -9.48
C THR A 376 37.64 -3.48 -10.26
N GLY A 377 36.63 -3.98 -9.54
CA GLY A 377 35.28 -4.11 -10.09
C GLY A 377 34.65 -2.73 -10.31
N ALA A 378 33.63 -2.67 -11.15
CA ALA A 378 32.78 -1.49 -11.22
C ALA A 378 32.06 -1.28 -9.88
N SER A 379 31.79 -0.02 -9.51
CA SER A 379 31.07 0.32 -8.29
C SER A 379 29.70 -0.34 -8.29
N VAL A 380 29.40 -1.14 -7.26
CA VAL A 380 28.12 -1.81 -7.14
C VAL A 380 27.06 -0.77 -6.79
N THR A 381 26.01 -0.71 -7.62
CA THR A 381 24.78 0.00 -7.26
C THR A 381 23.99 -0.89 -6.33
N TYR A 382 23.67 -0.36 -5.16
CA TYR A 382 22.70 -0.93 -4.23
C TYR A 382 21.45 -0.07 -4.21
N TRP A 383 20.39 -0.62 -3.63
CA TRP A 383 19.16 0.08 -3.29
C TRP A 383 18.83 -0.22 -1.83
N VAL A 384 18.18 0.72 -1.15
CA VAL A 384 17.66 0.52 0.20
C VAL A 384 16.51 -0.51 0.15
N ASP A 385 16.71 -1.65 0.81
CA ASP A 385 15.70 -2.69 1.00
C ASP A 385 15.19 -2.65 2.45
N SER A 386 14.16 -1.83 2.69
CA SER A 386 13.51 -1.73 4.01
C SER A 386 12.16 -1.04 3.88
N SER A 387 11.14 -1.55 4.57
CA SER A 387 9.77 -1.01 4.50
C SER A 387 9.62 0.42 5.01
N VAL A 388 10.56 0.90 5.85
CA VAL A 388 10.51 2.22 6.52
C VAL A 388 11.69 3.14 6.20
N GLY A 389 12.68 2.68 5.43
CA GLY A 389 13.92 3.41 5.15
C GLY A 389 15.09 3.03 6.08
N LEU A 390 16.29 3.50 5.70
CA LEU A 390 17.57 3.06 6.25
C LEU A 390 18.38 4.24 6.81
N ASN A 391 18.63 4.20 8.12
CA ASN A 391 19.38 5.23 8.85
C ASN A 391 20.82 5.36 8.33
N ALA A 392 21.16 6.56 7.86
CA ALA A 392 22.50 6.94 7.44
C ALA A 392 23.35 7.32 8.66
N ARG A 393 24.50 6.66 8.85
CA ARG A 393 25.34 6.81 10.05
C ARG A 393 26.68 7.45 9.76
N SER A 394 27.23 8.23 10.70
CA SER A 394 28.58 8.79 10.60
C SER A 394 29.70 7.74 10.69
N GLY A 395 29.43 6.59 11.34
CA GLY A 395 30.37 5.48 11.49
C GLY A 395 29.68 4.10 11.49
N PRO A 396 30.45 3.02 11.29
CA PRO A 396 29.94 1.65 11.36
C PRO A 396 29.75 1.18 12.81
N GLY A 397 28.70 0.40 13.07
CA GLY A 397 28.40 -0.18 14.38
C GLY A 397 27.32 0.55 15.17
N THR A 398 27.38 0.44 16.50
CA THR A 398 26.32 0.87 17.44
C THR A 398 26.51 2.27 18.02
N SER A 399 27.72 2.83 17.98
CA SER A 399 28.01 4.22 18.41
C SER A 399 28.23 5.10 17.19
N TYR A 400 27.27 5.98 16.89
CA TYR A 400 27.28 6.82 15.69
C TYR A 400 26.40 8.06 15.86
N SER A 401 26.62 9.07 15.03
CA SER A 401 25.70 10.20 14.82
C SER A 401 24.80 9.89 13.63
N SER A 402 23.51 10.22 13.72
CA SER A 402 22.60 10.14 12.58
C SER A 402 22.91 11.24 11.56
N LEU A 403 22.93 10.88 10.28
CA LEU A 403 23.06 11.80 9.14
C LEU A 403 21.72 11.93 8.38
N GLY A 404 20.61 11.44 8.98
CA GLY A 404 19.30 11.32 8.35
C GLY A 404 18.97 9.89 7.94
N MET A 405 17.98 9.74 7.07
CA MET A 405 17.49 8.45 6.59
C MET A 405 17.38 8.43 5.07
N PHE A 406 17.90 7.37 4.43
CA PHE A 406 17.61 7.08 3.04
C PHE A 406 16.24 6.39 2.94
N ALA A 407 15.35 6.86 2.07
CA ALA A 407 14.03 6.25 1.88
C ALA A 407 14.13 4.85 1.25
N ASN A 408 13.08 4.03 1.39
CA ASN A 408 12.94 2.77 0.65
C ASN A 408 13.13 3.02 -0.86
N GLY A 409 13.88 2.15 -1.54
CA GLY A 409 14.18 2.34 -2.97
C GLY A 409 15.06 3.56 -3.28
N THR A 410 15.80 4.11 -2.31
CA THR A 410 16.89 5.06 -2.61
C THR A 410 18.04 4.31 -3.28
N GLN A 411 18.50 4.79 -4.43
CA GLN A 411 19.70 4.29 -5.10
C GLN A 411 20.96 4.74 -4.34
N LEU A 412 21.88 3.80 -4.12
CA LEU A 412 23.11 3.98 -3.35
C LEU A 412 24.31 3.46 -4.14
N THR A 413 25.42 4.21 -4.15
CA THR A 413 26.70 3.74 -4.71
C THR A 413 27.66 3.33 -3.60
N HIS A 414 28.29 2.16 -3.74
CA HIS A 414 29.21 1.60 -2.75
C HIS A 414 30.66 1.63 -3.26
N ASP A 415 31.60 2.05 -2.41
CA ASP A 415 33.05 1.82 -2.58
C ASP A 415 33.42 0.41 -2.05
N PRO A 416 33.80 -0.55 -2.90
CA PRO A 416 34.15 -1.91 -2.47
C PRO A 416 35.32 -1.99 -1.47
N ALA A 417 36.13 -0.93 -1.31
CA ALA A 417 37.18 -0.85 -0.31
C ALA A 417 36.67 -0.43 1.09
N LYS A 418 35.39 -0.08 1.24
CA LYS A 418 34.78 0.47 2.47
C LYS A 418 33.73 -0.48 3.05
N VAL A 419 34.19 -1.66 3.44
CA VAL A 419 33.41 -2.67 4.16
C VAL A 419 34.05 -2.92 5.52
N GLN A 420 33.25 -3.00 6.58
CA GLN A 420 33.69 -3.39 7.93
C GLN A 420 32.67 -4.35 8.55
N THR A 421 33.07 -5.14 9.54
CA THR A 421 32.17 -6.04 10.28
C THR A 421 32.23 -5.68 11.77
N GLY A 422 31.06 -5.58 12.42
CA GLY A 422 30.97 -5.17 13.82
C GLY A 422 29.54 -5.15 14.35
N GLY A 423 29.38 -5.50 15.63
CA GLY A 423 28.06 -5.51 16.30
C GLY A 423 27.04 -6.49 15.69
N GLY A 424 27.50 -7.58 15.07
CA GLY A 424 26.65 -8.56 14.39
C GLY A 424 26.35 -8.27 12.91
N TYR A 425 26.72 -7.10 12.39
CA TYR A 425 26.41 -6.68 11.01
C TYR A 425 27.68 -6.47 10.16
N THR A 426 27.54 -6.71 8.87
CA THR A 426 28.41 -6.11 7.85
C THR A 426 27.96 -4.68 7.59
N TRP A 427 28.88 -3.74 7.63
CA TRP A 427 28.67 -2.32 7.38
C TRP A 427 29.34 -1.93 6.06
N ARG A 428 28.61 -1.20 5.22
CA ARG A 428 29.12 -0.61 3.98
C ARG A 428 29.10 0.90 4.08
N GLN A 429 30.15 1.56 3.60
CA GLN A 429 30.07 2.97 3.28
C GLN A 429 29.42 3.13 1.90
N VAL A 430 28.40 3.97 1.84
CA VAL A 430 27.56 4.22 0.66
C VAL A 430 27.35 5.72 0.46
N THR A 431 27.11 6.12 -0.79
CA THR A 431 26.73 7.49 -1.14
C THR A 431 25.33 7.49 -1.76
N GLY A 432 24.46 8.37 -1.28
CA GLY A 432 23.08 8.52 -1.74
C GLY A 432 22.58 9.96 -1.62
N LYS A 433 21.27 10.17 -1.80
CA LYS A 433 20.62 11.47 -1.55
C LYS A 433 19.68 11.43 -0.34
N ILE A 434 19.73 12.48 0.48
CA ILE A 434 18.79 12.76 1.58
C ILE A 434 18.37 14.22 1.44
N GLY A 435 17.06 14.49 1.31
CA GLY A 435 16.55 15.86 1.10
C GLY A 435 17.18 16.56 -0.11
N GLY A 436 17.44 15.82 -1.21
CA GLY A 436 18.12 16.30 -2.41
C GLY A 436 19.65 16.41 -2.31
N LYS A 437 20.21 16.57 -1.09
CA LYS A 437 21.65 16.68 -0.83
C LYS A 437 22.34 15.31 -0.91
N THR A 438 23.55 15.27 -1.48
CA THR A 438 24.38 14.07 -1.51
C THR A 438 24.99 13.81 -0.12
N VAL A 439 24.82 12.59 0.40
CA VAL A 439 25.33 12.17 1.71
C VAL A 439 26.10 10.86 1.56
N THR A 440 27.32 10.84 2.10
CA THR A 440 28.15 9.63 2.24
C THR A 440 28.06 9.15 3.68
N ALA A 441 27.62 7.91 3.89
CA ALA A 441 27.29 7.38 5.21
C ALA A 441 27.59 5.88 5.33
N TRP A 442 27.61 5.37 6.56
CA TRP A 442 27.64 3.94 6.84
C TRP A 442 26.22 3.40 7.04
N VAL A 443 25.95 2.23 6.47
CA VAL A 443 24.68 1.49 6.59
C VAL A 443 24.96 -0.01 6.74
N ALA A 444 24.00 -0.78 7.27
CA ALA A 444 24.14 -2.22 7.41
C ALA A 444 23.71 -2.95 6.13
N ASP A 445 24.50 -3.95 5.73
CA ASP A 445 24.35 -4.72 4.49
C ASP A 445 23.02 -5.50 4.40
N SER A 446 22.45 -5.85 5.56
CA SER A 446 21.16 -6.54 5.69
C SER A 446 19.94 -5.72 5.23
N TYR A 447 20.12 -4.47 4.82
CA TYR A 447 19.10 -3.58 4.29
C TYR A 447 19.48 -3.04 2.89
N LEU A 448 20.40 -3.73 2.21
CA LEU A 448 20.86 -3.39 0.88
C LEU A 448 20.59 -4.54 -0.10
N THR A 449 20.01 -4.20 -1.25
CA THR A 449 19.81 -5.12 -2.37
C THR A 449 20.48 -4.61 -3.63
N THR A 450 20.86 -5.51 -4.54
CA THR A 450 21.41 -5.16 -5.87
C THR A 450 20.33 -5.05 -6.94
N VAL A 451 19.13 -5.54 -6.68
CA VAL A 451 17.94 -5.42 -7.54
C VAL A 451 17.09 -4.27 -7.03
N LYS A 452 16.70 -3.32 -7.88
CA LYS A 452 15.79 -2.23 -7.45
C LYS A 452 14.54 -2.83 -6.78
N PRO A 453 14.22 -2.50 -5.51
CA PRO A 453 12.95 -2.85 -4.93
C PRO A 453 11.85 -2.27 -5.80
N THR A 454 11.03 -3.13 -6.38
CA THR A 454 9.67 -2.72 -6.74
C THR A 454 9.02 -2.28 -5.43
N PRO A 455 8.42 -1.08 -5.35
CA PRO A 455 7.67 -0.72 -4.15
C PRO A 455 6.62 -1.80 -3.89
N PRO A 456 6.35 -2.16 -2.62
CA PRO A 456 5.22 -3.03 -2.33
C PRO A 456 3.97 -2.44 -3.00
N PRO A 457 3.07 -3.26 -3.58
CA PRO A 457 1.88 -2.75 -4.26
C PRO A 457 1.17 -1.73 -3.36
N PRO A 458 0.88 -0.50 -3.86
CA PRO A 458 0.38 0.58 -3.03
C PRO A 458 -0.87 0.08 -2.30
N ALA A 459 -0.79 0.01 -0.96
CA ALA A 459 -1.59 -0.89 -0.15
C ALA A 459 -3.08 -0.77 -0.48
N THR A 460 -3.62 -1.80 -1.15
CA THR A 460 -4.63 -1.65 -2.20
C THR A 460 -5.72 -0.67 -1.83
N VAL A 461 -5.68 0.51 -2.47
CA VAL A 461 -6.66 1.57 -2.28
C VAL A 461 -8.02 1.03 -2.77
N PRO A 462 -9.02 0.84 -1.90
CA PRO A 462 -10.27 0.20 -2.28
C PRO A 462 -10.99 1.02 -3.34
N ALA A 463 -11.57 0.35 -4.35
CA ALA A 463 -12.34 1.05 -5.38
C ALA A 463 -13.71 1.51 -4.85
N SER A 464 -14.22 0.80 -3.84
CA SER A 464 -15.49 1.07 -3.17
C SER A 464 -15.48 0.50 -1.75
N PHE A 465 -16.53 0.80 -0.98
CA PHE A 465 -16.73 0.25 0.35
C PHE A 465 -18.18 -0.23 0.49
N THR A 466 -18.37 -1.45 0.99
CA THR A 466 -19.69 -1.97 1.36
C THR A 466 -20.07 -1.45 2.73
N LEU A 467 -21.14 -0.66 2.78
CA LEU A 467 -21.83 -0.25 3.99
C LEU A 467 -22.84 -1.33 4.38
N THR A 468 -23.05 -1.54 5.67
CA THR A 468 -24.16 -2.33 6.22
C THR A 468 -24.94 -1.46 7.20
N GLY A 469 -26.26 -1.47 7.10
CA GLY A 469 -27.12 -0.63 7.91
C GLY A 469 -28.58 -1.08 7.95
N SER A 470 -29.43 -0.24 8.52
CA SER A 470 -30.87 -0.48 8.66
C SER A 470 -31.68 0.81 8.52
N GLY A 471 -33.01 0.69 8.48
CA GLY A 471 -33.94 1.81 8.28
C GLY A 471 -33.95 2.41 6.87
N PHE A 472 -34.87 3.33 6.64
CA PHE A 472 -35.05 4.08 5.39
C PHE A 472 -35.66 5.46 5.72
N GLY A 473 -34.97 6.54 5.37
CA GLY A 473 -35.41 7.93 5.57
C GLY A 473 -34.57 8.73 6.57
N HIS A 474 -35.18 9.77 7.16
CA HIS A 474 -34.53 10.75 8.04
C HIS A 474 -34.54 10.35 9.53
N GLY A 475 -35.61 9.72 9.99
CA GLY A 475 -35.71 9.11 11.31
C GLY A 475 -36.52 9.88 12.35
N VAL A 476 -37.03 11.07 12.05
CA VAL A 476 -37.76 11.92 13.00
C VAL A 476 -39.26 11.62 12.96
N GLY A 477 -39.90 11.49 14.12
CA GLY A 477 -41.34 11.23 14.23
C GLY A 477 -41.72 9.78 13.90
N MET A 478 -42.77 9.58 13.11
CA MET A 478 -43.39 8.25 12.94
C MET A 478 -42.69 7.38 11.88
N SER A 479 -42.19 6.20 12.29
CA SER A 479 -41.86 5.13 11.33
C SER A 479 -43.15 4.44 10.84
N GLN A 480 -43.31 4.32 9.52
CA GLN A 480 -44.45 3.64 8.91
C GLN A 480 -44.44 2.13 9.16
N PHE A 481 -43.28 1.46 9.00
CA PHE A 481 -43.13 0.05 9.33
C PHE A 481 -43.27 -0.21 10.83
N GLY A 482 -42.75 0.67 11.68
CA GLY A 482 -42.94 0.60 13.13
C GLY A 482 -44.42 0.73 13.54
N ALA A 483 -45.10 1.76 13.04
CA ALA A 483 -46.54 1.95 13.24
C ALA A 483 -47.37 0.74 12.75
N TYR A 484 -47.02 0.17 11.60
CA TYR A 484 -47.66 -1.04 11.06
C TYR A 484 -47.52 -2.23 12.01
N GLN A 485 -46.32 -2.50 12.53
CA GLN A 485 -46.13 -3.60 13.48
C GLN A 485 -46.78 -3.31 14.85
N MET A 486 -46.78 -2.07 15.33
CA MET A 486 -47.55 -1.67 16.51
C MET A 486 -49.06 -1.92 16.34
N ALA A 487 -49.62 -1.63 15.16
CA ALA A 487 -51.03 -1.93 14.85
C ALA A 487 -51.32 -3.45 14.87
N ARG A 488 -50.39 -4.27 14.36
CA ARG A 488 -50.46 -5.74 14.44
C ARG A 488 -50.34 -6.26 15.88
N GLU A 489 -49.64 -5.53 16.75
CA GLU A 489 -49.59 -5.75 18.21
C GLU A 489 -50.74 -5.06 18.97
N GLY A 490 -51.85 -4.75 18.28
CA GLY A 490 -53.11 -4.27 18.87
C GLY A 490 -53.13 -2.80 19.28
N LYS A 491 -52.10 -2.00 18.97
CA LYS A 491 -52.08 -0.57 19.30
C LYS A 491 -53.01 0.21 18.39
N ASN A 492 -53.85 1.06 18.97
CA ASN A 492 -54.73 1.95 18.21
C ASN A 492 -53.97 3.16 17.65
N ALA A 493 -54.58 3.89 16.71
CA ALA A 493 -53.95 5.03 16.04
C ALA A 493 -53.43 6.11 17.01
N THR A 494 -54.17 6.40 18.08
CA THR A 494 -53.76 7.37 19.10
C THR A 494 -52.53 6.89 19.88
N GLN A 495 -52.50 5.62 20.30
CA GLN A 495 -51.35 5.03 20.99
C GLN A 495 -50.08 5.01 20.11
N ILE A 496 -50.24 4.69 18.82
CA ILE A 496 -49.16 4.76 17.83
C ILE A 496 -48.59 6.19 17.75
N LEU A 497 -49.46 7.19 17.61
CA LEU A 497 -49.03 8.58 17.48
C LEU A 497 -48.39 9.12 18.76
N GLN A 498 -48.96 8.83 19.94
CA GLN A 498 -48.39 9.29 21.22
C GLN A 498 -47.04 8.63 21.55
N HIS A 499 -46.76 7.46 20.98
CA HIS A 499 -45.44 6.84 21.05
C HIS A 499 -44.40 7.60 20.20
N TYR A 500 -44.71 7.88 18.92
CA TYR A 500 -43.77 8.55 18.00
C TYR A 500 -43.67 10.08 18.17
N TYR A 501 -44.64 10.69 18.84
CA TYR A 501 -44.71 12.14 19.06
C TYR A 501 -44.93 12.44 20.54
N THR A 502 -43.85 12.48 21.31
CA THR A 502 -43.86 12.50 22.78
C THR A 502 -44.63 13.70 23.34
N GLY A 503 -45.59 13.43 24.23
CA GLY A 503 -46.40 14.47 24.89
C GLY A 503 -47.54 15.05 24.04
N ASN A 504 -47.65 14.69 22.75
CA ASN A 504 -48.73 15.18 21.91
C ASN A 504 -50.07 14.47 22.20
N THR A 505 -51.15 15.09 21.76
CA THR A 505 -52.54 14.61 21.92
C THR A 505 -53.23 14.52 20.57
N VAL A 506 -54.05 13.49 20.36
CA VAL A 506 -54.90 13.36 19.16
C VAL A 506 -56.29 13.88 19.51
N LYS A 507 -56.77 14.90 18.77
CA LYS A 507 -58.02 15.61 19.04
C LYS A 507 -58.78 15.88 17.75
N ASN A 508 -60.10 16.04 17.84
CA ASN A 508 -60.90 16.59 16.74
C ASN A 508 -60.46 18.03 16.45
N PHE A 509 -60.19 18.33 15.18
CA PHE A 509 -59.87 19.66 14.69
C PHE A 509 -60.86 20.06 13.58
N VAL A 510 -61.43 21.26 13.69
CA VAL A 510 -62.32 21.85 12.68
C VAL A 510 -61.50 22.76 11.77
N SER A 511 -61.38 22.40 10.49
CA SER A 511 -60.68 23.27 9.52
C SER A 511 -61.59 24.37 9.00
N SER A 512 -61.10 25.61 9.05
CA SER A 512 -61.67 26.76 8.34
C SER A 512 -61.43 26.72 6.82
N LYS A 513 -60.56 25.81 6.34
CA LYS A 513 -60.23 25.64 4.92
C LYS A 513 -60.83 24.35 4.39
N GLN A 514 -61.95 24.46 3.66
CA GLN A 514 -62.62 23.30 3.05
C GLN A 514 -61.84 22.69 1.88
N TYR A 515 -60.98 23.46 1.22
CA TYR A 515 -60.27 23.06 0.00
C TYR A 515 -58.76 23.23 0.11
N ILE A 516 -58.01 22.32 -0.50
CA ILE A 516 -56.56 22.37 -0.66
C ILE A 516 -56.19 22.39 -2.16
N ASN A 517 -55.01 22.92 -2.46
CA ASN A 517 -54.45 23.03 -3.80
C ASN A 517 -53.16 22.22 -3.85
N VAL A 518 -53.14 21.16 -4.66
CA VAL A 518 -51.96 20.33 -4.91
C VAL A 518 -51.41 20.64 -6.30
N GLN A 519 -50.18 21.15 -6.40
CA GLN A 519 -49.51 21.30 -7.70
C GLN A 519 -49.17 19.92 -8.25
N LEU A 520 -49.46 19.71 -9.54
CA LEU A 520 -49.14 18.49 -10.29
C LEU A 520 -48.04 18.74 -11.33
N ILE A 521 -48.09 19.89 -12.00
CA ILE A 521 -47.12 20.33 -13.02
C ILE A 521 -46.90 21.82 -12.82
N GLY A 522 -45.65 22.29 -12.89
CA GLY A 522 -45.36 23.72 -12.96
C GLY A 522 -43.93 24.07 -12.57
N PRO A 523 -43.61 25.38 -12.51
CA PRO A 523 -42.32 25.86 -12.04
C PRO A 523 -42.23 25.77 -10.50
N GLY A 524 -41.00 25.75 -10.00
CA GLY A 524 -40.72 25.61 -8.57
C GLY A 524 -40.44 24.16 -8.19
N PHE A 525 -41.19 23.63 -7.22
CA PHE A 525 -40.80 22.48 -6.40
C PHE A 525 -40.60 21.14 -7.13
N ASN A 526 -41.39 20.83 -8.16
CA ASN A 526 -41.15 19.65 -9.02
C ASN A 526 -40.45 20.01 -10.34
N ASN A 527 -40.23 21.31 -10.59
CA ASN A 527 -39.67 21.94 -11.79
C ASN A 527 -40.08 21.31 -13.13
N GLN A 528 -41.29 20.75 -13.22
CA GLN A 528 -41.79 20.13 -14.45
C GLN A 528 -42.23 21.20 -15.44
N THR A 529 -41.25 21.80 -16.11
CA THR A 529 -41.46 22.83 -17.11
C THR A 529 -42.19 22.25 -18.33
N ALA A 530 -43.42 22.71 -18.55
CA ALA A 530 -44.29 22.22 -19.61
C ALA A 530 -44.94 23.39 -20.33
N THR A 531 -44.81 23.49 -21.65
CA THR A 531 -45.51 24.51 -22.47
C THR A 531 -46.83 23.99 -23.05
N THR A 532 -46.99 22.66 -23.13
CA THR A 532 -48.20 21.99 -23.61
C THR A 532 -48.44 20.68 -22.83
N ARG A 533 -49.72 20.38 -22.53
CA ARG A 533 -50.19 19.13 -21.92
C ARG A 533 -51.64 18.82 -22.31
N THR A 534 -51.95 17.56 -22.57
CA THR A 534 -53.33 17.09 -22.73
C THR A 534 -53.94 16.68 -21.39
N VAL A 535 -55.18 17.07 -21.13
CA VAL A 535 -56.06 16.46 -20.13
C VAL A 535 -57.09 15.63 -20.88
N SER A 536 -57.03 14.32 -20.71
CA SER A 536 -58.02 13.37 -21.21
C SER A 536 -58.90 12.86 -20.06
N PHE A 537 -59.94 12.11 -20.40
CA PHE A 537 -60.81 11.48 -19.42
C PHE A 537 -60.86 9.98 -19.72
N LYS A 538 -60.89 9.14 -18.69
CA LYS A 538 -60.77 7.69 -18.88
C LYS A 538 -61.95 7.17 -19.72
N ASN A 539 -61.61 6.72 -20.93
CA ASN A 539 -62.57 6.23 -21.92
C ASN A 539 -63.38 5.06 -21.34
N GLY A 540 -64.70 5.07 -21.50
CA GLY A 540 -65.63 4.11 -20.89
C GLY A 540 -66.48 4.64 -19.72
N ALA A 541 -66.20 5.83 -19.17
CA ALA A 541 -67.16 6.51 -18.29
C ALA A 541 -68.18 7.30 -19.11
N ALA A 542 -69.48 7.05 -18.94
CA ALA A 542 -70.59 7.75 -19.62
C ALA A 542 -70.81 9.22 -19.16
N GLY A 543 -69.75 9.87 -18.71
CA GLY A 543 -69.77 11.21 -18.14
C GLY A 543 -69.52 12.32 -19.16
N THR A 544 -69.40 13.55 -18.65
CA THR A 544 -69.06 14.73 -19.45
C THR A 544 -68.16 15.68 -18.68
N TRP A 545 -67.46 16.54 -19.40
CA TRP A 545 -66.58 17.59 -18.86
C TRP A 545 -66.89 18.95 -19.48
N ARG A 546 -66.39 20.01 -18.83
CA ARG A 546 -66.50 21.40 -19.27
C ARG A 546 -65.29 22.22 -18.85
N LEU A 547 -65.09 23.36 -19.52
CA LEU A 547 -64.14 24.38 -19.11
C LEU A 547 -64.87 25.64 -18.66
N VAL A 548 -64.41 26.24 -17.56
CA VAL A 548 -64.86 27.58 -17.13
C VAL A 548 -63.69 28.49 -16.81
N ASP A 549 -63.91 29.81 -16.84
CA ASP A 549 -62.93 30.82 -16.42
C ASP A 549 -62.88 30.99 -14.88
N LYS A 550 -62.11 32.00 -14.41
CA LYS A 550 -62.00 32.36 -12.99
C LYS A 550 -63.31 32.86 -12.35
N SER A 551 -64.23 33.38 -13.14
CA SER A 551 -65.55 33.86 -12.69
C SER A 551 -66.60 32.75 -12.70
N GLY A 552 -66.28 31.60 -13.32
CA GLY A 552 -67.19 30.47 -13.49
C GLY A 552 -67.96 30.48 -14.81
N ASN A 553 -67.69 31.45 -15.70
CA ASN A 553 -68.30 31.53 -17.03
C ASN A 553 -67.84 30.34 -17.87
N ILE A 554 -68.75 29.75 -18.64
CA ILE A 554 -68.43 28.68 -19.59
C ILE A 554 -67.58 29.24 -20.73
N LEU A 555 -66.44 28.61 -21.02
CA LEU A 555 -65.64 28.98 -22.18
C LEU A 555 -66.36 28.54 -23.47
N THR A 556 -66.37 29.41 -24.48
CA THR A 556 -67.02 29.19 -25.77
C THR A 556 -66.59 27.86 -26.38
N GLY A 557 -67.57 27.01 -26.73
CA GLY A 557 -67.30 25.66 -27.26
C GLY A 557 -66.93 24.60 -26.22
N PHE A 558 -66.99 24.88 -24.90
CA PHE A 558 -66.65 23.92 -23.84
C PHE A 558 -67.73 23.78 -22.75
N SER A 559 -69.00 23.97 -23.10
CA SER A 559 -70.16 23.89 -22.18
C SER A 559 -70.42 22.51 -21.59
N LYS A 560 -70.39 21.47 -22.43
CA LYS A 560 -70.55 20.05 -22.08
C LYS A 560 -69.94 19.21 -23.20
N ARG A 561 -68.86 18.49 -22.91
CA ARG A 561 -68.11 17.64 -23.86
C ARG A 561 -68.07 16.18 -23.36
N PRO A 562 -68.12 15.17 -24.25
CA PRO A 562 -68.07 13.76 -23.87
C PRO A 562 -66.65 13.36 -23.42
N THR A 563 -66.56 12.35 -22.56
CA THR A 563 -65.28 11.77 -22.07
C THR A 563 -64.41 11.15 -23.16
N SER A 564 -64.97 10.83 -24.33
CA SER A 564 -64.21 10.40 -25.51
C SER A 564 -63.40 11.54 -26.14
N GLN A 565 -63.78 12.81 -25.91
CA GLN A 565 -63.02 13.99 -26.30
C GLN A 565 -62.10 14.46 -25.16
N SER A 566 -61.01 15.14 -25.51
CA SER A 566 -60.02 15.64 -24.56
C SER A 566 -59.62 17.09 -24.86
N VAL A 567 -58.82 17.71 -24.00
CA VAL A 567 -58.35 19.09 -24.19
C VAL A 567 -56.83 19.16 -24.14
N ARG A 568 -56.21 19.77 -25.16
CA ARG A 568 -54.82 20.21 -25.12
C ARG A 568 -54.76 21.61 -24.53
N LEU A 569 -53.95 21.79 -23.50
CA LEU A 569 -53.73 23.05 -22.81
C LEU A 569 -52.33 23.55 -23.14
N GLU A 570 -52.20 24.81 -23.51
CA GLU A 570 -51.01 25.39 -24.15
C GLU A 570 -50.73 26.79 -23.59
N VAL A 571 -49.46 27.14 -23.38
CA VAL A 571 -49.07 28.50 -22.96
C VAL A 571 -49.32 29.50 -24.10
N SER A 572 -50.02 30.59 -23.80
CA SER A 572 -50.38 31.65 -24.74
C SER A 572 -50.14 33.02 -24.11
N GLY A 573 -48.87 33.43 -24.07
CA GLY A 573 -48.43 34.62 -23.32
C GLY A 573 -48.63 34.43 -21.82
N THR A 574 -49.45 35.28 -21.20
CA THR A 574 -49.90 35.21 -19.80
C THR A 574 -51.23 34.47 -19.61
N ASN A 575 -51.73 33.81 -20.66
CA ASN A 575 -52.96 33.05 -20.66
C ASN A 575 -52.72 31.58 -21.03
N VAL A 576 -53.66 30.71 -20.69
CA VAL A 576 -53.73 29.34 -21.18
C VAL A 576 -54.66 29.31 -22.39
N LYS A 577 -54.22 28.73 -23.51
CA LYS A 577 -55.08 28.33 -24.62
C LYS A 577 -55.52 26.88 -24.42
N ALA A 578 -56.82 26.64 -24.50
CA ALA A 578 -57.41 25.33 -24.64
C ALA A 578 -57.75 25.05 -26.11
N THR A 579 -57.36 23.87 -26.59
CA THR A 579 -57.68 23.33 -27.91
C THR A 579 -58.43 22.02 -27.72
N LEU A 580 -59.67 21.92 -28.21
CA LEU A 580 -60.47 20.70 -28.13
C LEU A 580 -59.88 19.64 -29.08
N LEU A 581 -59.64 18.45 -28.54
CA LEU A 581 -59.25 17.27 -29.30
C LEU A 581 -60.46 16.34 -29.48
N ASP A 582 -60.62 15.79 -30.68
CA ASP A 582 -61.65 14.79 -30.97
C ASP A 582 -61.33 13.41 -30.37
N SER A 583 -62.18 12.41 -30.65
CA SER A 583 -62.03 11.04 -30.14
C SER A 583 -60.89 10.23 -30.77
N SER A 584 -60.22 10.75 -31.81
CA SER A 584 -58.94 10.24 -32.31
C SER A 584 -57.72 10.94 -31.67
N GLY A 585 -57.96 11.96 -30.83
CA GLY A 585 -56.92 12.84 -30.27
C GLY A 585 -56.47 13.95 -31.21
N LYS A 586 -57.10 14.11 -32.39
CA LYS A 586 -56.77 15.15 -33.37
C LYS A 586 -57.35 16.50 -32.93
N ALA A 587 -56.58 17.57 -33.14
CA ALA A 587 -57.01 18.92 -32.79
C ALA A 587 -58.12 19.43 -33.72
N THR A 588 -59.15 20.03 -33.12
CA THR A 588 -60.27 20.66 -33.83
C THR A 588 -60.09 22.19 -33.89
N THR A 589 -60.96 22.88 -34.64
CA THR A 589 -61.03 24.35 -34.68
C THR A 589 -61.57 24.97 -33.39
N THR A 590 -62.18 24.20 -32.48
CA THR A 590 -62.72 24.72 -31.22
C THR A 590 -61.58 25.03 -30.26
N THR A 591 -61.36 26.32 -29.99
CA THR A 591 -60.36 26.81 -29.04
C THR A 591 -60.92 27.93 -28.15
N ALA A 592 -60.33 28.10 -26.97
CA ALA A 592 -60.63 29.22 -26.06
C ALA A 592 -59.37 29.61 -25.29
N THR A 593 -59.23 30.88 -24.91
CA THR A 593 -58.06 31.39 -24.18
C THR A 593 -58.49 32.16 -22.95
N ALA A 594 -57.88 31.88 -21.79
CA ALA A 594 -58.15 32.57 -20.53
C ALA A 594 -56.94 32.52 -19.58
N SER A 595 -56.83 33.49 -18.67
CA SER A 595 -55.74 33.51 -17.67
C SER A 595 -55.79 32.34 -16.68
N HIS A 596 -57.00 31.82 -16.44
CA HIS A 596 -57.26 30.63 -15.65
C HIS A 596 -58.28 29.76 -16.39
N ILE A 597 -57.99 28.48 -16.56
CA ILE A 597 -58.92 27.48 -17.11
C ILE A 597 -59.19 26.43 -16.03
N TYR A 598 -60.46 26.31 -15.65
CA TYR A 598 -60.93 25.31 -14.69
C TYR A 598 -61.54 24.13 -15.43
N VAL A 599 -60.85 22.98 -15.39
CA VAL A 599 -61.35 21.72 -15.97
C VAL A 599 -62.23 21.02 -14.93
N ARG A 600 -63.50 20.78 -15.28
CA ARG A 600 -64.49 20.15 -14.38
C ARG A 600 -65.19 18.99 -15.09
N TRP A 601 -65.30 17.84 -14.44
CA TRP A 601 -65.91 16.61 -14.99
C TRP A 601 -67.01 16.05 -14.08
N SER A 602 -67.88 15.20 -14.62
CA SER A 602 -69.05 14.65 -13.92
C SER A 602 -68.68 13.64 -12.83
N GLY A 603 -69.54 13.57 -11.80
CA GLY A 603 -69.30 12.85 -10.55
C GLY A 603 -68.38 13.58 -9.57
N THR A 604 -68.02 14.85 -9.83
CA THR A 604 -67.26 15.69 -8.90
C THR A 604 -68.17 16.63 -8.12
N SER A 605 -67.69 17.16 -6.99
CA SER A 605 -68.35 18.27 -6.30
C SER A 605 -68.31 19.61 -7.04
N ARG A 606 -67.82 19.65 -8.30
CA ARG A 606 -67.63 20.86 -9.11
C ARG A 606 -68.46 20.84 -10.41
N PHE A 607 -68.90 19.66 -10.87
CA PHE A 607 -69.79 19.50 -12.01
C PHE A 607 -70.53 18.15 -11.94
N LEU A 608 -71.86 18.19 -12.12
CA LEU A 608 -72.76 17.01 -12.17
C LEU A 608 -72.41 15.96 -11.10
N SER A 609 -72.51 16.33 -9.82
CA SER A 609 -72.12 15.49 -8.67
C SER A 609 -72.87 14.17 -8.56
N THR A 610 -74.11 14.11 -9.04
CA THR A 610 -74.96 12.91 -9.15
C THR A 610 -74.87 12.23 -10.53
N GLY A 611 -74.13 12.80 -11.48
CA GLY A 611 -73.95 12.25 -12.83
C GLY A 611 -72.84 11.18 -12.90
N PRO A 612 -72.71 10.49 -14.05
CA PRO A 612 -71.74 9.39 -14.20
C PRO A 612 -70.30 9.83 -13.88
N ALA A 613 -69.68 9.13 -12.93
CA ALA A 613 -68.37 9.50 -12.41
C ALA A 613 -67.27 9.27 -13.45
N SER A 614 -66.52 10.34 -13.76
CA SER A 614 -65.37 10.30 -14.66
C SER A 614 -64.05 10.44 -13.89
N VAL A 615 -62.95 10.08 -14.55
CA VAL A 615 -61.59 10.27 -14.04
C VAL A 615 -60.83 11.09 -15.07
N ALA A 616 -60.27 12.22 -14.67
CA ALA A 616 -59.38 13.03 -15.49
C ALA A 616 -57.96 12.45 -15.43
N THR A 617 -57.30 12.36 -16.57
CA THR A 617 -55.90 11.92 -16.70
C THR A 617 -55.08 13.10 -17.21
N VAL A 618 -54.12 13.57 -16.41
CA VAL A 618 -53.23 14.68 -16.80
C VAL A 618 -51.98 14.07 -17.42
N GLN A 619 -51.71 14.39 -18.68
CA GLN A 619 -50.56 13.87 -19.40
C GLN A 619 -49.26 14.22 -18.66
N GLY A 620 -48.46 13.18 -18.35
CA GLY A 620 -47.11 13.35 -17.81
C GLY A 620 -47.03 14.27 -16.58
N SER A 621 -47.87 14.04 -15.57
CA SER A 621 -47.84 14.75 -14.29
C SER A 621 -47.01 14.06 -13.21
N ILE A 622 -46.96 12.72 -13.19
CA ILE A 622 -46.12 11.98 -12.22
C ILE A 622 -44.66 11.94 -12.70
N SER A 623 -44.46 11.86 -14.01
CA SER A 623 -43.18 12.09 -14.69
C SER A 623 -43.44 12.47 -16.15
N SER A 624 -42.42 12.87 -16.91
CA SER A 624 -42.55 13.11 -18.36
C SER A 624 -43.15 11.95 -19.16
N SER A 625 -43.02 10.70 -18.66
CA SER A 625 -43.57 9.49 -19.27
C SER A 625 -44.82 8.92 -18.55
N ARG A 626 -45.16 9.38 -17.34
CA ARG A 626 -46.29 8.86 -16.55
C ARG A 626 -47.33 9.93 -16.22
N SER A 627 -48.53 9.73 -16.75
CA SER A 627 -49.74 10.50 -16.42
C SER A 627 -50.32 10.09 -15.07
N GLY A 628 -50.80 11.05 -14.29
CA GLY A 628 -51.59 10.81 -13.08
C GLY A 628 -53.09 10.84 -13.34
N ASN A 629 -53.87 10.20 -12.46
CA ASN A 629 -55.32 10.06 -12.58
C ASN A 629 -56.04 10.70 -11.39
N TYR A 630 -57.09 11.47 -11.66
CA TYR A 630 -57.77 12.29 -10.66
C TYR A 630 -59.28 12.15 -10.82
N ARG A 631 -59.95 11.56 -9.81
CA ARG A 631 -61.41 11.37 -9.79
C ARG A 631 -62.14 12.58 -9.19
N HIS A 632 -61.48 13.32 -8.31
CA HIS A 632 -62.10 14.32 -7.42
C HIS A 632 -61.70 15.77 -7.70
N GLY A 633 -62.50 16.69 -7.16
CA GLY A 633 -62.21 18.12 -7.18
C GLY A 633 -62.40 18.76 -8.57
N GLN A 634 -61.44 19.58 -8.96
CA GLN A 634 -61.28 20.17 -10.29
C GLN A 634 -59.78 20.37 -10.58
N LEU A 635 -59.41 20.56 -11.84
CA LEU A 635 -58.08 21.08 -12.19
C LEU A 635 -58.17 22.58 -12.44
N ILE A 636 -57.22 23.34 -11.90
CA ILE A 636 -57.00 24.75 -12.20
C ILE A 636 -55.72 24.82 -13.03
N VAL A 637 -55.80 25.39 -14.23
CA VAL A 637 -54.65 25.54 -15.14
C VAL A 637 -54.40 27.02 -15.41
N THR A 638 -53.14 27.40 -15.27
CA THR A 638 -52.63 28.78 -15.29
C THR A 638 -51.27 28.81 -15.99
N THR A 639 -50.74 29.98 -16.30
CA THR A 639 -49.34 30.13 -16.72
C THR A 639 -48.49 30.75 -15.62
N SER A 640 -47.35 30.14 -15.31
CA SER A 640 -46.34 30.66 -14.38
C SER A 640 -44.95 30.50 -15.01
N SER A 641 -44.10 31.54 -14.95
CA SER A 641 -42.75 31.56 -15.55
C SER A 641 -42.65 31.01 -16.98
N LYS A 642 -43.58 31.42 -17.88
CA LYS A 642 -43.71 30.95 -19.28
C LYS A 642 -44.02 29.44 -19.44
N THR A 643 -44.48 28.77 -18.37
CA THR A 643 -44.87 27.36 -18.36
C THR A 643 -46.30 27.17 -17.84
N LEU A 644 -46.92 26.03 -18.13
CA LEU A 644 -48.20 25.62 -17.55
C LEU A 644 -48.00 25.28 -16.07
N ASN A 645 -48.89 25.81 -15.24
CA ASN A 645 -49.05 25.42 -13.85
C ASN A 645 -50.43 24.77 -13.67
N ILE A 646 -50.44 23.48 -13.37
CA ILE A 646 -51.64 22.64 -13.19
C ILE A 646 -51.77 22.24 -11.72
N VAL A 647 -52.90 22.60 -11.12
CA VAL A 647 -53.22 22.37 -9.70
C VAL A 647 -54.51 21.58 -9.57
N ASN A 648 -54.52 20.50 -8.81
CA ASN A 648 -55.77 19.83 -8.42
C ASN A 648 -56.31 20.46 -7.13
N ASN A 649 -57.51 21.06 -7.25
CA ASN A 649 -58.22 21.71 -6.16
C ASN A 649 -59.28 20.76 -5.59
N LEU A 650 -59.09 20.31 -4.35
CA LEU A 650 -59.72 19.15 -3.74
C LEU A 650 -60.34 19.50 -2.38
N LYS A 651 -61.42 18.84 -1.97
CA LYS A 651 -61.87 18.91 -0.57
C LYS A 651 -60.81 18.33 0.37
N PHE A 652 -60.45 19.10 1.39
CA PHE A 652 -59.32 18.78 2.26
C PHE A 652 -59.54 17.49 3.08
N GLN A 653 -60.65 17.39 3.82
CA GLN A 653 -60.90 16.29 4.76
C GLN A 653 -61.18 14.91 4.12
N THR A 654 -61.32 14.85 2.78
CA THR A 654 -61.72 13.63 2.05
C THR A 654 -60.96 13.48 0.74
N GLU A 655 -61.35 14.22 -0.30
CA GLU A 655 -60.87 14.09 -1.68
C GLU A 655 -59.35 14.16 -1.81
N TYR A 656 -58.69 14.97 -0.99
CA TYR A 656 -57.23 15.04 -0.90
C TYR A 656 -56.62 13.84 -0.14
N LEU A 657 -57.10 13.56 1.07
CA LEU A 657 -56.54 12.51 1.93
C LEU A 657 -56.70 11.10 1.33
N TYR A 658 -57.76 10.84 0.55
CA TYR A 658 -57.90 9.58 -0.20
C TYR A 658 -56.76 9.34 -1.21
N GLY A 659 -56.11 10.42 -1.69
CA GLY A 659 -55.03 10.35 -2.69
C GLY A 659 -53.62 10.23 -2.12
N ILE A 660 -53.44 10.24 -0.79
CA ILE A 660 -52.12 10.17 -0.13
C ILE A 660 -51.56 8.74 -0.18
N ALA A 661 -50.44 8.58 -0.88
CA ALA A 661 -49.89 7.28 -1.28
C ALA A 661 -48.77 6.75 -0.36
N GLU A 662 -48.57 7.38 0.79
CA GLU A 662 -47.41 7.21 1.69
C GLU A 662 -47.25 5.82 2.33
N MET A 663 -48.34 5.10 2.60
CA MET A 663 -48.32 3.74 3.14
C MET A 663 -49.12 2.78 2.25
N PRO A 664 -48.67 1.52 2.02
CA PRO A 664 -49.41 0.54 1.23
C PRO A 664 -50.80 0.28 1.79
N SER A 665 -51.86 0.41 0.98
CA SER A 665 -53.23 0.25 1.50
C SER A 665 -53.53 -1.19 1.91
N GLY A 666 -52.82 -2.15 1.28
CA GLY A 666 -52.89 -3.58 1.62
C GLY A 666 -52.54 -3.91 3.08
N TRP A 667 -51.77 -3.07 3.79
CA TRP A 667 -51.49 -3.28 5.21
C TRP A 667 -52.77 -3.29 6.07
N GLY A 668 -53.85 -2.62 5.63
CA GLY A 668 -55.17 -2.66 6.28
C GLY A 668 -55.89 -4.00 6.26
N TYR A 669 -55.41 -4.99 5.49
CA TYR A 669 -55.83 -6.39 5.60
C TYR A 669 -54.98 -7.16 6.62
N ASN A 670 -53.69 -6.84 6.72
CA ASN A 670 -52.70 -7.61 7.49
C ASN A 670 -52.55 -7.12 8.95
N GLY A 671 -53.64 -6.65 9.56
CA GLY A 671 -53.69 -6.05 10.90
C GLY A 671 -53.26 -4.58 10.99
N GLY A 672 -52.80 -3.96 9.90
CA GLY A 672 -52.25 -2.60 9.88
C GLY A 672 -53.26 -1.44 9.85
N GLN A 673 -54.57 -1.68 10.06
CA GLN A 673 -55.59 -0.64 9.86
C GLN A 673 -55.41 0.58 10.79
N ALA A 674 -54.98 0.36 12.03
CA ALA A 674 -54.67 1.45 12.98
C ALA A 674 -53.44 2.29 12.55
N ALA A 675 -52.50 1.70 11.82
CA ALA A 675 -51.35 2.42 11.26
C ALA A 675 -51.77 3.29 10.06
N LEU A 676 -52.69 2.80 9.21
CA LEU A 676 -53.28 3.62 8.14
C LEU A 676 -54.08 4.80 8.73
N GLN A 677 -54.80 4.59 9.85
CA GLN A 677 -55.48 5.67 10.57
C GLN A 677 -54.48 6.68 11.15
N ALA A 678 -53.38 6.22 11.75
CA ALA A 678 -52.31 7.08 12.24
C ALA A 678 -51.69 7.94 11.11
N GLN A 679 -51.43 7.34 9.95
CA GLN A 679 -50.92 8.03 8.77
C GLN A 679 -51.93 9.02 8.15
N ALA A 680 -53.23 8.73 8.22
CA ALA A 680 -54.27 9.69 7.82
C ALA A 680 -54.30 10.92 8.75
N ILE A 681 -54.06 10.72 10.06
CA ILE A 681 -53.98 11.80 11.05
C ILE A 681 -52.71 12.65 10.87
N THR A 682 -51.54 12.04 10.63
CA THR A 682 -50.29 12.79 10.35
C THR A 682 -50.38 13.52 9.02
N ALA A 683 -50.92 12.88 7.98
CA ALA A 683 -51.13 13.51 6.68
C ALA A 683 -52.04 14.76 6.81
N ARG A 684 -53.18 14.61 7.49
CA ARG A 684 -54.11 15.71 7.79
C ARG A 684 -53.46 16.82 8.62
N THR A 685 -52.68 16.49 9.66
CA THR A 685 -52.05 17.49 10.54
C THR A 685 -51.03 18.34 9.77
N TYR A 686 -50.11 17.70 9.05
CA TYR A 686 -49.12 18.39 8.22
C TYR A 686 -49.79 19.26 7.14
N ALA A 687 -50.79 18.72 6.45
CA ALA A 687 -51.50 19.45 5.40
C ALA A 687 -52.33 20.62 5.95
N GLN A 688 -52.85 20.52 7.17
CA GLN A 688 -53.47 21.67 7.85
C GLN A 688 -52.45 22.76 8.18
N ASN A 689 -51.24 22.42 8.61
CA ASN A 689 -50.18 23.41 8.83
C ASN A 689 -49.81 24.16 7.54
N ARG A 690 -49.88 23.49 6.38
CA ARG A 690 -49.77 24.16 5.07
C ARG A 690 -51.00 25.00 4.71
N LEU A 691 -52.23 24.55 5.01
CA LEU A 691 -53.48 25.31 4.81
C LEU A 691 -53.62 26.55 5.71
N ASN A 692 -52.90 26.61 6.83
CA ASN A 692 -52.83 27.78 7.71
C ASN A 692 -51.96 28.91 7.10
N SER A 693 -51.09 28.58 6.13
CA SER A 693 -50.26 29.55 5.42
C SER A 693 -51.01 30.12 4.20
N ALA A 694 -50.53 31.25 3.67
CA ALA A 694 -50.97 31.75 2.37
C ALA A 694 -50.57 30.77 1.24
N LEU A 695 -51.31 30.79 0.13
CA LEU A 695 -50.93 30.08 -1.10
C LEU A 695 -49.54 30.56 -1.57
N ASN A 696 -48.68 29.62 -1.95
CA ASN A 696 -47.40 29.96 -2.58
C ASN A 696 -47.67 30.55 -3.97
N GLY A 697 -47.22 31.78 -4.20
CA GLY A 697 -47.52 32.53 -5.43
C GLY A 697 -46.94 31.94 -6.72
N THR A 698 -45.83 31.19 -6.63
CA THR A 698 -45.15 30.59 -7.80
C THR A 698 -45.96 29.43 -8.39
N CYS A 699 -46.54 28.59 -7.52
CA CYS A 699 -47.34 27.40 -7.90
C CYS A 699 -48.86 27.58 -7.76
N ASN A 700 -49.34 28.68 -7.17
CA ASN A 700 -50.74 28.85 -6.73
C ASN A 700 -51.25 27.65 -5.89
N CYS A 701 -50.37 27.12 -5.03
CA CYS A 701 -50.56 25.85 -4.33
C CYS A 701 -50.32 25.96 -2.82
N HIS A 702 -50.91 25.03 -2.07
CA HIS A 702 -50.61 24.83 -0.65
C HIS A 702 -49.56 23.71 -0.46
N ILE A 703 -49.64 22.69 -1.32
CA ILE A 703 -48.82 21.47 -1.32
C ILE A 703 -48.47 21.09 -2.76
N VAL A 704 -47.45 20.23 -2.92
CA VAL A 704 -47.08 19.61 -4.20
C VAL A 704 -47.14 18.09 -4.02
N ASP A 705 -47.30 17.34 -5.10
CA ASP A 705 -47.58 15.90 -5.07
C ASP A 705 -46.36 14.98 -4.76
N THR A 706 -45.19 15.57 -4.51
CA THR A 706 -43.93 14.86 -4.26
C THR A 706 -43.64 14.67 -2.75
N THR A 707 -42.67 13.80 -2.47
CA THR A 707 -42.13 13.53 -1.11
C THR A 707 -41.50 14.74 -0.41
N GLN A 708 -41.35 15.89 -1.08
CA GLN A 708 -40.98 17.15 -0.42
C GLN A 708 -42.09 17.65 0.54
N HIS A 709 -43.35 17.32 0.24
CA HIS A 709 -44.50 17.63 1.08
C HIS A 709 -45.20 16.35 1.54
N GLN A 710 -45.96 15.71 0.65
CA GLN A 710 -46.59 14.40 0.85
C GLN A 710 -46.79 13.74 -0.50
N PHE A 711 -46.46 12.46 -0.62
CA PHE A 711 -46.64 11.74 -1.88
C PHE A 711 -48.13 11.55 -2.19
N PHE A 712 -48.62 12.19 -3.26
CA PHE A 712 -50.03 12.21 -3.64
C PHE A 712 -50.20 11.67 -5.07
N THR A 713 -51.05 10.65 -5.24
CA THR A 713 -51.32 10.04 -6.57
C THR A 713 -52.81 10.05 -6.94
N GLY A 714 -53.65 10.72 -6.15
CA GLY A 714 -55.06 10.92 -6.46
C GLY A 714 -55.83 9.61 -6.57
N TRP A 715 -56.43 9.35 -7.74
CA TRP A 715 -57.24 8.15 -7.97
C TRP A 715 -56.41 6.87 -8.03
N ASP A 716 -55.12 6.92 -8.40
CA ASP A 716 -54.25 5.74 -8.37
C ASP A 716 -54.19 5.11 -6.96
N LYS A 717 -54.37 5.92 -5.90
CA LYS A 717 -54.40 5.46 -4.50
C LYS A 717 -55.74 4.87 -4.08
N GLU A 718 -56.83 5.59 -4.31
CA GLU A 718 -58.18 5.11 -3.96
C GLU A 718 -58.57 3.87 -4.79
N ASN A 719 -57.98 3.69 -5.97
CA ASN A 719 -58.12 2.53 -6.85
C ASN A 719 -56.94 1.53 -6.74
N GLU A 720 -56.22 1.48 -5.62
CA GLU A 720 -55.14 0.50 -5.40
C GLU A 720 -55.72 -0.94 -5.40
N GLY A 721 -55.25 -1.77 -6.33
CA GLY A 721 -55.70 -3.17 -6.52
C GLY A 721 -56.95 -3.36 -7.39
N THR A 722 -57.18 -4.61 -7.81
CA THR A 722 -58.37 -5.01 -8.60
C THR A 722 -59.65 -4.56 -7.91
N ALA A 723 -60.57 -3.93 -8.66
CA ALA A 723 -61.81 -3.34 -8.13
C ALA A 723 -61.60 -2.48 -6.86
N ALA A 724 -60.48 -1.74 -6.77
CA ALA A 724 -60.08 -0.90 -5.63
C ALA A 724 -59.95 -1.66 -4.30
N TYR A 725 -59.66 -2.97 -4.33
CA TYR A 725 -59.63 -3.85 -3.15
C TYR A 725 -58.76 -3.29 -2.01
N TYR A 726 -57.52 -2.88 -2.30
CA TYR A 726 -56.64 -2.29 -1.28
C TYR A 726 -57.01 -0.84 -0.98
N GLY A 727 -57.28 -0.01 -2.00
CA GLY A 727 -57.61 1.40 -1.84
C GLY A 727 -58.82 1.66 -0.92
N LYS A 728 -59.79 0.74 -0.89
CA LYS A 728 -60.91 0.73 0.07
C LYS A 728 -60.46 0.76 1.54
N LYS A 729 -59.37 0.08 1.91
CA LYS A 729 -58.82 0.09 3.29
C LYS A 729 -58.22 1.44 3.67
N TRP A 730 -57.48 2.06 2.75
CA TRP A 730 -56.95 3.41 2.94
C TRP A 730 -58.09 4.44 3.06
N LYS A 731 -59.06 4.39 2.15
CA LYS A 731 -60.26 5.25 2.22
C LYS A 731 -61.00 5.08 3.56
N ALA A 732 -61.19 3.84 4.02
CA ALA A 732 -61.81 3.56 5.31
C ALA A 732 -60.99 4.08 6.51
N ALA A 733 -59.65 4.15 6.42
CA ALA A 733 -58.80 4.76 7.45
C ALA A 733 -58.92 6.29 7.48
N VAL A 734 -59.01 6.93 6.32
CA VAL A 734 -59.29 8.38 6.21
C VAL A 734 -60.68 8.70 6.76
N ASP A 735 -61.69 7.91 6.39
CA ASP A 735 -63.07 8.07 6.85
C ASP A 735 -63.22 7.83 8.36
N ALA A 736 -62.60 6.79 8.91
CA ALA A 736 -62.62 6.50 10.35
C ALA A 736 -61.86 7.54 11.22
N THR A 737 -61.17 8.51 10.61
CA THR A 737 -60.47 9.59 11.32
C THR A 737 -61.07 10.98 11.05
N ARG A 738 -62.30 11.05 10.52
CA ARG A 738 -63.10 12.29 10.41
C ARG A 738 -64.49 12.12 11.02
N SER A 739 -65.05 13.22 11.50
CA SER A 739 -66.42 13.27 12.06
C SER A 739 -67.38 14.10 11.20
N SER A 740 -66.87 14.97 10.31
CA SER A 740 -67.70 15.74 9.38
C SER A 740 -66.97 15.99 8.04
N ALA A 741 -67.46 16.94 7.24
CA ALA A 741 -66.77 17.46 6.05
C ALA A 741 -65.68 18.50 6.37
N THR A 742 -65.68 19.07 7.58
CA THR A 742 -64.70 20.07 8.06
C THR A 742 -63.87 19.57 9.24
N THR A 743 -64.36 18.56 9.97
CA THR A 743 -63.80 18.09 11.25
C THR A 743 -63.17 16.72 11.12
N GLY A 744 -61.94 16.57 11.63
CA GLY A 744 -61.28 15.27 11.77
C GLY A 744 -60.11 15.28 12.74
N LEU A 745 -59.59 14.09 13.05
CA LEU A 745 -58.54 13.89 14.03
C LEU A 745 -57.20 14.44 13.53
N ALA A 746 -56.59 15.31 14.33
CA ALA A 746 -55.27 15.91 14.13
C ALA A 746 -54.43 15.81 15.41
N LEU A 747 -53.11 16.00 15.27
CA LEU A 747 -52.13 15.88 16.34
C LEU A 747 -51.73 17.26 16.89
N PHE A 748 -51.72 17.40 18.22
CA PHE A 748 -51.50 18.67 18.92
C PHE A 748 -50.40 18.58 20.00
N ASN A 749 -49.52 19.59 20.01
CA ASN A 749 -48.61 19.91 21.09
C ASN A 749 -49.28 20.97 21.99
N GLY A 750 -49.87 20.54 23.11
CA GLY A 750 -50.73 21.40 23.93
C GLY A 750 -51.98 21.86 23.16
N SER A 751 -51.95 23.13 22.72
CA SER A 751 -52.99 23.80 21.91
C SER A 751 -52.61 24.02 20.44
N THR A 752 -51.34 23.84 20.05
CA THR A 752 -50.88 24.06 18.66
C THR A 752 -50.82 22.77 17.87
N LEU A 753 -51.05 22.83 16.55
CA LEU A 753 -50.91 21.68 15.66
C LEU A 753 -49.44 21.27 15.53
N SER A 754 -49.18 19.97 15.61
CA SER A 754 -47.82 19.43 15.65
C SER A 754 -47.16 19.33 14.27
N GLY A 755 -45.83 19.46 14.22
CA GLY A 755 -45.02 19.05 13.08
C GLY A 755 -45.00 17.52 12.96
N SER A 756 -45.94 16.96 12.20
CA SER A 756 -46.18 15.51 12.11
C SER A 756 -45.36 14.83 11.01
N TYR A 757 -44.03 14.86 11.16
CA TYR A 757 -43.08 14.21 10.25
C TYR A 757 -43.08 12.69 10.38
N TYR A 758 -42.99 11.98 9.25
CA TYR A 758 -42.92 10.52 9.19
C TYR A 758 -41.90 10.05 8.15
N TYR A 759 -41.55 8.77 8.20
CA TYR A 759 -40.58 8.11 7.32
C TYR A 759 -40.80 6.59 7.28
N SER A 760 -40.18 5.90 6.34
CA SER A 760 -40.49 4.49 6.07
C SER A 760 -40.12 3.54 7.23
N ALA A 761 -38.82 3.39 7.53
CA ALA A 761 -38.34 2.41 8.51
C ALA A 761 -37.27 3.01 9.44
N SER A 762 -37.32 2.70 10.73
CA SER A 762 -36.23 2.99 11.66
C SER A 762 -35.21 1.84 11.73
N GLY A 763 -33.99 2.17 12.18
CA GLY A 763 -32.98 1.19 12.56
C GLY A 763 -33.16 0.62 13.98
N GLY A 764 -34.36 0.68 14.56
CA GLY A 764 -34.67 0.22 15.93
C GLY A 764 -34.96 1.33 16.94
N ARG A 765 -34.67 2.60 16.59
CA ARG A 765 -35.00 3.82 17.36
C ARG A 765 -35.28 4.98 16.40
N THR A 766 -36.13 5.93 16.81
CA THR A 766 -36.29 7.21 16.10
C THR A 766 -35.12 8.17 16.42
N ALA A 767 -35.04 9.27 15.69
CA ALA A 767 -34.08 10.35 15.86
C ALA A 767 -34.67 11.55 16.62
N ASN A 768 -33.80 12.30 17.31
CA ASN A 768 -34.16 13.63 17.78
C ASN A 768 -34.11 14.61 16.60
N SER A 769 -34.98 15.64 16.57
CA SER A 769 -35.00 16.58 15.45
C SER A 769 -33.67 17.30 15.23
N GLU A 770 -32.94 17.63 16.31
CA GLU A 770 -31.63 18.29 16.26
C GLU A 770 -30.45 17.35 15.92
N ASP A 771 -30.66 16.03 15.85
CA ASP A 771 -29.65 15.10 15.32
C ASP A 771 -29.68 15.04 13.77
N VAL A 772 -30.80 15.48 13.19
CA VAL A 772 -31.13 15.37 11.75
C VAL A 772 -31.16 16.75 11.07
N TRP A 773 -31.77 17.74 11.75
CA TRP A 773 -31.94 19.12 11.31
C TRP A 773 -31.34 20.09 12.34
N GLU A 774 -31.70 21.37 12.30
CA GLU A 774 -31.10 22.40 13.17
C GLU A 774 -31.73 22.45 14.57
N SER A 775 -33.06 22.64 14.65
CA SER A 775 -33.76 22.94 15.91
C SER A 775 -34.20 21.71 16.70
N GLN A 776 -34.12 21.82 18.02
CA GLN A 776 -34.76 20.90 18.96
C GLN A 776 -36.28 21.15 18.98
N VAL A 777 -37.07 20.08 18.83
CA VAL A 777 -38.53 20.10 18.93
C VAL A 777 -38.95 19.14 20.04
N SER A 778 -39.73 19.63 21.01
CA SER A 778 -40.03 18.94 22.28
C SER A 778 -40.68 17.57 22.10
N TYR A 779 -41.55 17.42 21.10
CA TYR A 779 -42.28 16.19 20.79
C TYR A 779 -41.63 15.31 19.70
N LEU A 780 -40.50 15.72 19.12
CA LEU A 780 -39.76 14.96 18.11
C LEU A 780 -38.45 14.42 18.71
N ARG A 781 -38.61 13.39 19.56
CA ARG A 781 -37.53 12.79 20.36
C ARG A 781 -37.21 11.37 19.91
N SER A 782 -36.01 10.90 20.25
CA SER A 782 -35.58 9.52 20.06
C SER A 782 -36.29 8.55 21.01
N VAL A 783 -37.20 7.74 20.48
CA VAL A 783 -37.93 6.67 21.18
C VAL A 783 -37.49 5.28 20.68
N ASN A 784 -37.74 4.24 21.48
CA ASN A 784 -37.50 2.85 21.09
C ASN A 784 -38.52 2.38 20.05
N ASP A 785 -38.06 1.98 18.86
CA ASP A 785 -38.88 1.45 17.78
C ASP A 785 -38.36 0.07 17.30
N PRO A 786 -38.38 -0.96 18.17
CA PRO A 786 -38.08 -2.33 17.76
C PRO A 786 -39.16 -2.89 16.82
N TYR A 787 -40.32 -2.24 16.73
CA TYR A 787 -41.44 -2.63 15.89
C TYR A 787 -41.07 -2.54 14.41
N SER A 788 -40.36 -1.47 13.98
CA SER A 788 -39.86 -1.33 12.60
C SER A 788 -39.04 -2.54 12.16
N LEU A 789 -38.08 -2.98 12.99
CA LEU A 789 -37.21 -4.13 12.66
C LEU A 789 -37.95 -5.47 12.64
N LYS A 790 -39.09 -5.59 13.35
CA LYS A 790 -39.95 -6.77 13.39
C LYS A 790 -41.06 -6.77 12.33
N ALA A 791 -41.26 -5.66 11.62
CA ALA A 791 -42.41 -5.49 10.73
C ALA A 791 -42.33 -6.43 9.50
N PRO A 792 -43.39 -7.21 9.20
CA PRO A 792 -43.35 -8.19 8.11
C PRO A 792 -43.22 -7.49 6.75
N GLY A 793 -42.29 -7.98 5.92
CA GLY A 793 -41.98 -7.40 4.62
C GLY A 793 -41.07 -6.16 4.66
N ASN A 794 -40.51 -5.78 5.82
CA ASN A 794 -39.56 -4.66 5.90
C ASN A 794 -38.18 -5.03 5.33
N SER A 795 -38.01 -4.87 4.02
CA SER A 795 -36.72 -4.99 3.30
C SER A 795 -35.68 -3.92 3.65
N ASN A 796 -35.97 -3.07 4.65
CA ASN A 796 -35.04 -2.11 5.24
C ASN A 796 -34.70 -2.42 6.71
N ALA A 797 -35.17 -3.55 7.28
CA ALA A 797 -34.72 -4.00 8.60
C ALA A 797 -33.21 -4.29 8.64
N SER A 798 -32.63 -4.69 7.50
CA SER A 798 -31.20 -4.70 7.22
C SER A 798 -30.97 -4.45 5.73
N TRP A 799 -29.89 -3.76 5.37
CA TRP A 799 -29.45 -3.55 3.99
C TRP A 799 -27.93 -3.42 3.88
N THR A 800 -27.43 -3.66 2.67
CA THR A 800 -26.07 -3.31 2.25
C THR A 800 -26.12 -2.30 1.11
N ASP A 801 -25.16 -1.39 1.07
CA ASP A 801 -25.05 -0.34 0.06
C ASP A 801 -23.57 -0.11 -0.30
N THR A 802 -23.25 0.50 -1.45
CA THR A 802 -21.87 0.62 -1.95
C THR A 802 -21.50 2.07 -2.22
N VAL A 803 -20.59 2.63 -1.40
CA VAL A 803 -20.03 3.96 -1.63
C VAL A 803 -18.75 3.86 -2.46
N THR A 804 -18.56 4.75 -3.44
CA THR A 804 -17.34 4.74 -4.28
C THR A 804 -16.18 5.45 -3.58
N GLN A 805 -14.96 5.10 -3.96
CA GLN A 805 -13.76 5.81 -3.50
C GLN A 805 -13.79 7.30 -3.85
N LYS A 806 -14.32 7.67 -5.02
CA LYS A 806 -14.52 9.07 -5.43
C LYS A 806 -15.46 9.80 -4.48
N THR A 807 -16.57 9.17 -4.08
CA THR A 807 -17.51 9.73 -3.11
C THR A 807 -16.84 9.95 -1.75
N LEU A 808 -16.06 8.97 -1.26
CA LEU A 808 -15.36 9.13 0.02
C LEU A 808 -14.24 10.18 -0.04
N LYS A 809 -13.46 10.29 -1.13
CA LYS A 809 -12.48 11.38 -1.28
C LYS A 809 -13.17 12.76 -1.27
N ASN A 810 -14.30 12.89 -1.96
CA ASN A 810 -15.07 14.14 -1.98
C ASN A 810 -15.62 14.53 -0.59
N ILE A 811 -15.87 13.57 0.30
CA ILE A 811 -16.22 13.79 1.70
C ILE A 811 -14.96 14.14 2.51
N PHE A 812 -13.93 13.30 2.43
CA PHE A 812 -12.68 13.40 3.18
C PHE A 812 -11.63 14.19 2.38
N THR A 813 -11.93 15.47 2.18
CA THR A 813 -11.17 16.36 1.29
C THR A 813 -9.68 16.49 1.65
N SER A 814 -9.31 16.32 2.93
CA SER A 814 -7.92 16.45 3.40
C SER A 814 -7.08 15.18 3.30
N LEU A 815 -7.63 14.08 2.75
CA LEU A 815 -6.89 12.85 2.47
C LEU A 815 -6.72 12.68 0.96
N ASP A 816 -5.56 12.24 0.49
CA ASP A 816 -5.33 11.97 -0.95
C ASP A 816 -6.22 10.82 -1.45
N ASP A 817 -6.37 9.79 -0.61
CA ASP A 817 -7.25 8.65 -0.79
C ASP A 817 -7.86 8.21 0.56
N VAL A 818 -8.86 7.34 0.51
CA VAL A 818 -9.36 6.62 1.69
C VAL A 818 -9.02 5.13 1.55
N LYS A 819 -8.29 4.57 2.52
CA LYS A 819 -7.97 3.14 2.62
C LYS A 819 -8.89 2.41 3.59
N THR A 820 -9.28 3.07 4.68
CA THR A 820 -10.32 2.59 5.60
C THR A 820 -11.21 3.74 6.03
N VAL A 821 -12.49 3.43 6.28
CA VAL A 821 -13.43 4.35 6.93
C VAL A 821 -14.24 3.58 7.98
N THR A 822 -14.50 4.21 9.13
CA THR A 822 -15.22 3.63 10.26
C THR A 822 -16.22 4.61 10.84
N VAL A 823 -17.31 4.07 11.42
CA VAL A 823 -18.22 4.84 12.27
C VAL A 823 -17.54 5.05 13.61
N SER A 824 -17.20 6.30 13.94
CA SER A 824 -16.44 6.66 15.14
C SER A 824 -17.28 7.32 16.23
N ALA A 825 -18.49 7.80 15.89
CA ALA A 825 -19.52 8.14 16.86
C ALA A 825 -20.92 8.00 16.25
N THR A 826 -21.91 7.73 17.10
CA THR A 826 -23.34 7.71 16.76
C THR A 826 -24.12 8.72 17.61
N TYR A 827 -25.33 9.03 17.17
CA TYR A 827 -26.36 9.70 17.94
C TYR A 827 -27.13 8.70 18.83
N SER A 828 -27.94 9.19 19.78
CA SER A 828 -28.79 8.35 20.65
C SER A 828 -29.84 7.50 19.89
N SER A 829 -30.06 7.81 18.61
CA SER A 829 -30.87 7.04 17.66
C SER A 829 -30.16 5.81 17.08
N GLY A 830 -28.83 5.70 17.26
CA GLY A 830 -27.98 4.74 16.54
C GLY A 830 -27.55 5.19 15.14
N GLN A 831 -27.99 6.37 14.67
CA GLN A 831 -27.51 6.93 13.40
C GLN A 831 -26.06 7.43 13.53
N VAL A 832 -25.30 7.41 12.43
CA VAL A 832 -23.95 7.97 12.36
C VAL A 832 -23.95 9.45 12.73
N LYS A 833 -23.04 9.81 13.64
CA LYS A 833 -22.70 11.19 14.02
C LYS A 833 -21.35 11.58 13.44
N SER A 834 -20.36 10.70 13.57
CA SER A 834 -19.00 10.92 13.08
C SER A 834 -18.47 9.71 12.32
N LEU A 835 -17.75 10.00 11.22
CA LEU A 835 -16.96 9.03 10.49
C LEU A 835 -15.48 9.40 10.58
N THR A 836 -14.64 8.38 10.68
CA THR A 836 -13.18 8.50 10.67
C THR A 836 -12.62 7.74 9.47
N ALA A 837 -11.89 8.43 8.60
CA ALA A 837 -11.18 7.84 7.47
C ALA A 837 -9.67 7.88 7.69
N ILE A 838 -8.97 6.91 7.10
CA ILE A 838 -7.50 6.81 7.08
C ILE A 838 -7.04 6.52 5.64
N SER A 839 -6.03 7.23 5.14
CA SER A 839 -5.46 7.06 3.80
C SER A 839 -4.46 5.90 3.70
N SER A 840 -4.02 5.57 2.47
CA SER A 840 -2.90 4.67 2.20
C SER A 840 -1.58 5.13 2.85
N THR A 841 -1.39 6.45 2.94
CA THR A 841 -0.26 7.12 3.60
C THR A 841 -0.40 7.21 5.13
N GLY A 842 -1.51 6.73 5.70
CA GLY A 842 -1.75 6.72 7.16
C GLY A 842 -2.22 8.05 7.76
N GLN A 843 -2.49 9.07 6.94
CA GLN A 843 -3.16 10.30 7.40
C GLN A 843 -4.60 9.98 7.80
N LYS A 844 -5.10 10.68 8.82
CA LYS A 844 -6.42 10.44 9.43
C LYS A 844 -7.26 11.72 9.39
N GLN A 845 -8.47 11.64 8.83
CA GLN A 845 -9.47 12.70 8.93
C GLN A 845 -10.69 12.16 9.69
N THR A 846 -11.27 12.97 10.58
CA THR A 846 -12.53 12.65 11.25
C THR A 846 -13.49 13.81 11.04
N LEU A 847 -14.71 13.50 10.64
CA LEU A 847 -15.75 14.45 10.32
C LEU A 847 -16.99 14.13 11.15
N THR A 848 -17.72 15.18 11.53
CA THR A 848 -18.98 15.10 12.27
C THR A 848 -20.05 15.86 11.50
N ALA A 849 -21.25 15.31 11.40
CA ALA A 849 -22.38 15.94 10.71
C ALA A 849 -23.71 15.39 11.23
N LYS A 850 -24.82 16.06 10.89
CA LYS A 850 -26.18 15.58 11.15
C LYS A 850 -26.43 14.27 10.41
N ALA A 851 -27.34 13.44 10.92
CA ALA A 851 -27.66 12.14 10.34
C ALA A 851 -28.15 12.26 8.88
N ASP A 852 -28.98 13.26 8.56
CA ASP A 852 -29.46 13.48 7.18
C ASP A 852 -28.33 13.86 6.22
N THR A 853 -27.39 14.69 6.68
CA THR A 853 -26.18 15.06 5.94
C THR A 853 -25.32 13.82 5.65
N TRP A 854 -25.24 12.85 6.57
CA TRP A 854 -24.56 11.59 6.30
C TRP A 854 -25.30 10.73 5.28
N ARG A 855 -26.63 10.60 5.37
CA ARG A 855 -27.44 9.89 4.35
C ARG A 855 -27.21 10.48 2.95
N SER A 856 -27.34 11.80 2.82
CA SER A 856 -27.15 12.52 1.55
C SER A 856 -25.73 12.31 0.99
N ARG A 857 -24.68 12.61 1.78
CA ARG A 857 -23.27 12.50 1.34
C ARG A 857 -22.87 11.09 0.91
N LEU A 858 -23.38 10.06 1.58
CA LEU A 858 -23.06 8.65 1.29
C LEU A 858 -23.97 8.04 0.23
N GLY A 859 -25.10 8.68 -0.10
CA GLY A 859 -26.10 8.19 -1.04
C GLY A 859 -27.02 7.08 -0.51
N THR A 860 -27.00 6.79 0.80
CA THR A 860 -27.64 5.60 1.38
C THR A 860 -29.14 5.75 1.63
N LYS A 861 -29.82 4.61 1.87
CA LYS A 861 -31.23 4.59 2.34
C LYS A 861 -31.45 5.34 3.66
N ALA A 862 -30.50 5.25 4.60
CA ALA A 862 -30.57 5.89 5.91
C ALA A 862 -29.18 5.98 6.58
N ALA A 863 -29.13 6.65 7.73
CA ALA A 863 -27.90 6.90 8.49
C ALA A 863 -27.62 5.87 9.62
N TRP A 864 -28.44 4.85 9.84
CA TRP A 864 -28.13 3.74 10.77
C TRP A 864 -27.14 2.76 10.13
N ILE A 865 -25.91 3.22 9.90
CA ILE A 865 -24.82 2.40 9.36
C ILE A 865 -24.08 1.76 10.54
N THR A 866 -24.03 0.43 10.57
CA THR A 866 -23.43 -0.35 11.66
C THR A 866 -22.04 -0.89 11.30
N LYS A 867 -21.74 -1.03 10.01
CA LYS A 867 -20.45 -1.50 9.50
C LYS A 867 -20.10 -0.82 8.19
N ILE A 868 -18.80 -0.61 7.94
CA ILE A 868 -18.26 -0.26 6.63
C ILE A 868 -17.06 -1.19 6.36
N THR A 869 -16.97 -1.74 5.15
CA THR A 869 -15.96 -2.73 4.75
C THR A 869 -15.32 -2.28 3.43
N ALA A 870 -14.00 -2.36 3.30
CA ALA A 870 -13.32 -2.13 2.03
C ALA A 870 -13.59 -3.26 1.03
N ASN A 871 -13.72 -2.91 -0.26
CA ASN A 871 -13.91 -3.83 -1.39
C ASN A 871 -12.70 -3.80 -2.34
#